data_AF-A0A316C0X0-F1
#
_entry.id   AF-A0A316C0X0-F1
#
_cell.length_a   1.000
_cell.length_b   1.000
_cell.length_c   1.000
_cell.angle_alpha   90.00
_cell.angle_beta   90.00
_cell.angle_gamma   90.00
#
_symmetry.space_group_name_H-M   'P 1'
#
loop_
_entity.id
_entity.type
_entity.pdbx_description
1 polymer ?
#
loop_
_entity_poly.entity_id
_entity_poly.type
_entity_poly.pdbx_seq_one_letter_code
_entity_poly.pdbx_strand_id
1 'polypeptide(L)'
;MTGEITEAPFPAQLLNWAGNRSGGVRRLFDAGSGRPGQAVFETNLLHRLEAWARSIASESNGVPRILLLVGGPGNGKTEAIESTVGWLDTALGAEGELAAKLKKSFFPPEGTAVPRLVRVDTLGLGGRSRRLGLSIVQDASAVVGATGKQAAQLLLDELDAVQAAGAEEAYLCCVNRGVLDDALIEAIDHEREGPRHLLEAVTRAVSLTPDAPSCWPLAGFADVAVWPMDAESLLLRPVAGGEEPARSLFRTALDAEKWPAAGSCAGGTSCPFCGSRERLAHGRAETSLLQILRWFEVASGKRWSFRDMFSLASYLFAGHRVSPREASLEPCEWAGKLFGLDEIARRSGKPSREQSTAIFHLVASQYQHALFHRWERDAGPALLREIKELGLEDDNTAMGLQWFLSSRRTAYLPAMISSALDGVAELLDPALTDPDTEVQVTKNTRFALRELDVRFSRSVLEGLDYIRKLQVLSRLEVDLIERLAKLDAELSLGGVRRKRPASATNVQRFLRDFACRLVRRALGARTGAVLDAPILNDFQRVVEDTAGDDLFDVAQEVEQLLNRNQDFEISLTTTFGQPLPPMIRRATLVVPSRSVQPHDSKKAGRPVSPICFLMVGDGRSGQPIALTYDLFKAVKELEKGMSVASLPRTVLALLDTTRARLSGPIVRDKLVLDRARIRIGSSGMSVVQRRSGFAVRKEGGGR
;
A
#
# COMPACT_ATOMS: atom_id res chain seq x y z
N MET A 1 -14.01 41.82 10.99
CA MET A 1 -12.54 41.95 11.06
C MET A 1 -11.96 40.55 10.91
N THR A 2 -11.78 40.11 9.68
CA THR A 2 -11.19 38.82 9.32
C THR A 2 -9.68 39.02 9.32
N GLY A 3 -9.02 38.69 10.44
CA GLY A 3 -7.58 38.56 10.42
C GLY A 3 -7.21 37.48 9.42
N GLU A 4 -6.46 37.82 8.38
CA GLU A 4 -5.79 36.84 7.53
C GLU A 4 -4.90 36.00 8.44
N ILE A 5 -5.35 34.76 8.72
CA ILE A 5 -4.49 33.75 9.29
C ILE A 5 -3.47 33.45 8.18
N THR A 6 -2.31 34.10 8.25
CA THR A 6 -1.17 33.78 7.40
C THR A 6 -0.83 32.33 7.73
N GLU A 7 -1.12 31.40 6.81
CA GLU A 7 -0.85 29.99 7.02
C GLU A 7 0.65 29.80 7.30
N ALA A 8 0.99 29.02 8.33
CA ALA A 8 2.38 28.74 8.66
C ALA A 8 3.09 28.10 7.45
N PRO A 9 4.33 28.50 7.12
CA PRO A 9 5.04 27.94 5.96
C PRO A 9 5.33 26.45 6.16
N PHE A 10 5.57 25.71 5.07
CA PHE A 10 6.08 24.35 5.14
C PHE A 10 7.46 24.31 5.80
N PRO A 11 7.79 23.26 6.59
CA PRO A 11 7.02 22.03 6.82
C PRO A 11 5.96 22.09 7.93
N ALA A 12 5.80 23.21 8.64
CA ALA A 12 4.88 23.31 9.79
C ALA A 12 3.45 22.91 9.41
N GLN A 13 2.92 23.50 8.34
CA GLN A 13 1.57 23.20 7.85
C GLN A 13 1.43 21.75 7.32
N LEU A 14 2.51 21.09 6.90
CA LEU A 14 2.45 19.67 6.49
C LEU A 14 2.13 18.74 7.66
N LEU A 15 2.35 19.14 8.92
CA LEU A 15 1.87 18.37 10.07
C LEU A 15 0.34 18.22 10.06
N ASN A 16 -0.38 19.23 9.54
CA ASN A 16 -1.84 19.20 9.46
C ASN A 16 -2.37 18.25 8.38
N TRP A 17 -1.52 17.76 7.48
CA TRP A 17 -1.88 16.76 6.47
C TRP A 17 -2.00 15.35 7.07
N ALA A 18 -1.47 15.12 8.27
CA ALA A 18 -1.60 13.84 8.93
C ALA A 18 -3.07 13.43 9.06
N GLY A 19 -3.39 12.16 8.77
CA GLY A 19 -4.78 11.68 8.67
C GLY A 19 -5.61 11.75 9.96
N ASN A 20 -5.01 12.12 11.09
CA ASN A 20 -5.67 12.38 12.37
C ASN A 20 -5.88 13.88 12.67
N ARG A 21 -5.46 14.77 11.77
CA ARG A 21 -5.63 16.23 11.88
C ARG A 21 -6.61 16.75 10.82
N SER A 22 -7.18 17.93 11.07
CA SER A 22 -8.21 18.56 10.23
C SER A 22 -7.78 18.76 8.77
N GLY A 23 -6.49 18.99 8.51
CA GLY A 23 -5.96 19.16 7.15
C GLY A 23 -5.89 17.88 6.33
N GLY A 24 -5.92 16.69 6.96
CA GLY A 24 -6.02 15.39 6.28
C GLY A 24 -7.45 14.87 6.14
N VAL A 25 -8.45 15.60 6.67
CA VAL A 25 -9.86 15.18 6.71
C VAL A 25 -10.76 16.25 6.10
N ARG A 26 -11.34 15.94 4.95
CA ARG A 26 -12.25 16.84 4.23
C ARG A 26 -13.67 16.80 4.81
N ARG A 27 -14.25 17.98 5.05
CA ARG A 27 -15.68 18.19 5.35
C ARG A 27 -16.35 18.89 4.16
N LEU A 28 -17.58 18.53 3.78
CA LEU A 28 -18.24 19.13 2.61
C LEU A 28 -18.38 20.66 2.75
N PHE A 29 -18.03 21.39 1.69
CA PHE A 29 -18.16 22.85 1.54
C PHE A 29 -17.43 23.71 2.59
N ASP A 30 -16.55 23.10 3.38
CA ASP A 30 -15.69 23.79 4.35
C ASP A 30 -14.32 24.07 3.73
N ALA A 31 -14.08 25.32 3.33
CA ALA A 31 -12.83 25.76 2.71
C ALA A 31 -11.59 25.58 3.61
N GLY A 32 -11.77 25.50 4.94
CA GLY A 32 -10.69 25.26 5.90
C GLY A 32 -10.46 23.79 6.25
N SER A 33 -11.25 22.86 5.67
CA SER A 33 -11.08 21.42 5.88
C SER A 33 -10.20 20.78 4.82
N GLY A 34 -9.73 19.55 5.11
CA GLY A 34 -8.62 18.89 4.42
C GLY A 34 -8.68 18.80 2.89
N ARG A 35 -8.27 19.88 2.23
CA ARG A 35 -7.78 19.93 0.85
C ARG A 35 -6.31 20.35 0.88
N PRO A 36 -5.37 19.45 1.25
CA PRO A 36 -3.94 19.67 1.18
C PRO A 36 -3.51 20.36 -0.11
N GLY A 37 -3.00 21.60 0.00
CA GLY A 37 -2.56 22.39 -1.15
C GLY A 37 -3.67 23.02 -2.00
N GLN A 38 -4.93 22.96 -1.55
CA GLN A 38 -6.11 23.59 -2.16
C GLN A 38 -6.47 23.11 -3.58
N ALA A 39 -5.79 22.08 -4.10
CA ALA A 39 -6.05 21.49 -5.41
C ALA A 39 -6.95 20.25 -5.32
N VAL A 40 -7.77 20.05 -6.36
CA VAL A 40 -8.50 18.78 -6.57
C VAL A 40 -7.59 17.87 -7.39
N PHE A 41 -7.30 16.67 -6.88
CA PHE A 41 -6.50 15.70 -7.60
C PHE A 41 -7.38 14.89 -8.55
N GLU A 42 -7.05 14.93 -9.84
CA GLU A 42 -7.80 14.22 -10.89
C GLU A 42 -7.78 12.71 -10.68
N THR A 43 -8.91 12.03 -10.86
CA THR A 43 -9.04 10.57 -10.77
C THR A 43 -10.07 10.07 -11.78
N ASN A 44 -10.06 8.78 -12.12
CA ASN A 44 -11.08 8.22 -13.02
C ASN A 44 -12.50 8.40 -12.48
N LEU A 45 -12.68 8.28 -11.15
CA LEU A 45 -13.97 8.54 -10.51
C LEU A 45 -14.44 9.97 -10.79
N LEU A 46 -13.57 10.96 -10.64
CA LEU A 46 -13.91 12.36 -10.90
C LEU A 46 -14.34 12.58 -12.36
N HIS A 47 -13.59 12.06 -13.34
CA HIS A 47 -14.00 12.16 -14.75
C HIS A 47 -15.33 11.46 -15.03
N ARG A 48 -15.58 10.32 -14.39
CA ARG A 48 -16.84 9.57 -14.52
C ARG A 48 -18.02 10.33 -13.92
N LEU A 49 -17.82 10.95 -12.74
CA LEU A 49 -18.82 11.77 -12.08
C LEU A 49 -19.11 13.06 -12.84
N GLU A 50 -18.11 13.68 -13.47
CA GLU A 50 -18.29 14.84 -14.34
C GLU A 50 -19.14 14.47 -15.57
N ALA A 51 -18.82 13.36 -16.24
CA ALA A 51 -19.60 12.86 -17.37
C ALA A 51 -21.04 12.50 -16.95
N TRP A 52 -21.20 11.90 -15.77
CA TRP A 52 -22.51 11.61 -15.19
C TRP A 52 -23.30 12.88 -14.90
N ALA A 53 -22.69 13.90 -14.28
CA ALA A 53 -23.35 15.17 -13.96
C ALA A 53 -23.90 15.86 -15.22
N ARG A 54 -23.13 15.83 -16.32
CA ARG A 54 -23.59 16.34 -17.62
C ARG A 54 -24.75 15.53 -18.19
N SER A 55 -24.65 14.19 -18.12
CA SER A 55 -25.66 13.27 -18.69
C SER A 55 -26.97 13.28 -17.92
N ILE A 56 -26.91 13.33 -16.58
CA ILE A 56 -28.09 13.43 -15.73
C ILE A 56 -28.73 14.81 -15.83
N ALA A 57 -27.99 15.88 -16.15
CA ALA A 57 -28.59 17.19 -16.43
C ALA A 57 -29.30 17.23 -17.79
N SER A 58 -28.82 16.49 -18.80
CA SER A 58 -29.32 16.53 -20.19
C SER A 58 -30.46 15.57 -20.55
N GLU A 59 -31.05 14.86 -19.58
CA GLU A 59 -32.12 13.85 -19.82
C GLU A 59 -31.73 12.71 -20.76
N SER A 60 -30.46 12.30 -20.74
CA SER A 60 -30.06 11.10 -21.49
C SER A 60 -30.75 9.86 -20.91
N ASN A 61 -31.51 9.14 -21.74
CA ASN A 61 -32.13 7.88 -21.34
C ASN A 61 -31.06 6.85 -20.90
N GLY A 62 -31.32 6.12 -19.81
CA GLY A 62 -30.44 5.06 -19.31
C GLY A 62 -29.27 5.53 -18.43
N VAL A 63 -29.31 6.76 -17.91
CA VAL A 63 -28.32 7.26 -16.93
C VAL A 63 -28.71 6.78 -15.52
N PRO A 64 -27.80 6.15 -14.76
CA PRO A 64 -28.08 5.77 -13.37
C PRO A 64 -28.42 6.99 -12.50
N ARG A 65 -29.48 6.88 -11.70
CA ARG A 65 -29.94 7.94 -10.78
C ARG A 65 -29.48 7.71 -9.33
N ILE A 66 -29.20 6.47 -8.96
CA ILE A 66 -28.70 6.08 -7.64
C ILE A 66 -27.20 5.82 -7.75
N LEU A 67 -26.38 6.65 -7.11
CA LEU A 67 -24.93 6.53 -7.06
C LEU A 67 -24.46 6.13 -5.66
N LEU A 68 -23.78 4.99 -5.56
CA LEU A 68 -23.16 4.52 -4.31
C LEU A 68 -21.63 4.55 -4.45
N LEU A 69 -20.98 5.42 -3.68
CA LEU A 69 -19.52 5.49 -3.58
C LEU A 69 -19.06 4.63 -2.41
N VAL A 70 -18.50 3.46 -2.73
CA VAL A 70 -18.17 2.42 -1.76
C VAL A 70 -16.67 2.37 -1.52
N GLY A 71 -16.24 2.49 -0.28
CA GLY A 71 -14.82 2.32 0.07
C GLY A 71 -14.51 2.59 1.53
N GLY A 72 -13.25 2.44 1.90
CA GLY A 72 -12.75 2.84 3.22
C GLY A 72 -12.74 4.36 3.46
N PRO A 73 -12.46 4.79 4.69
CA PRO A 73 -12.28 6.19 5.01
C PRO A 73 -10.96 6.71 4.40
N GLY A 74 -10.99 7.92 3.82
CA GLY A 74 -9.79 8.54 3.24
C GLY A 74 -9.58 8.32 1.74
N ASN A 75 -10.54 7.75 1.01
CA ASN A 75 -10.48 7.56 -0.44
C ASN A 75 -10.95 8.76 -1.28
N GLY A 76 -11.22 9.92 -0.67
CA GLY A 76 -11.65 11.13 -1.41
C GLY A 76 -13.17 11.24 -1.66
N LYS A 77 -14.00 10.47 -0.94
CA LYS A 77 -15.48 10.49 -1.03
C LYS A 77 -16.08 11.90 -0.96
N THR A 78 -15.68 12.65 0.05
CA THR A 78 -16.17 14.02 0.28
C THR A 78 -15.82 14.94 -0.88
N GLU A 79 -14.60 14.84 -1.40
CA GLU A 79 -14.13 15.66 -2.53
C GLU A 79 -14.85 15.30 -3.84
N ALA A 80 -15.13 14.02 -4.03
CA ALA A 80 -15.91 13.53 -5.17
C ALA A 80 -17.35 14.07 -5.14
N ILE A 81 -18.02 14.05 -3.99
CA ILE A 81 -19.37 14.65 -3.85
C ILE A 81 -19.32 16.15 -4.13
N GLU A 82 -18.41 16.89 -3.51
CA GLU A 82 -18.34 18.35 -3.66
C GLU A 82 -18.08 18.77 -5.11
N SER A 83 -17.14 18.09 -5.79
CA SER A 83 -16.85 18.33 -7.21
C SER A 83 -18.06 18.01 -8.09
N THR A 84 -18.77 16.91 -7.79
CA THR A 84 -19.98 16.51 -8.51
C THR A 84 -21.09 17.55 -8.38
N VAL A 85 -21.26 18.12 -7.20
CA VAL A 85 -22.22 19.21 -6.98
C VAL A 85 -21.86 20.44 -7.82
N GLY A 86 -20.57 20.82 -7.86
CA GLY A 86 -20.10 21.92 -8.70
C GLY A 86 -20.35 21.70 -10.20
N TRP A 87 -20.12 20.48 -10.69
CA TRP A 87 -20.42 20.12 -12.08
C TRP A 87 -21.91 20.06 -12.38
N LEU A 88 -22.73 19.57 -11.46
CA LEU A 88 -24.19 19.60 -11.59
C LEU A 88 -24.72 21.03 -11.64
N ASP A 89 -24.26 21.88 -10.74
CA ASP A 89 -24.61 23.31 -10.68
C ASP A 89 -24.31 23.98 -12.03
N THR A 90 -23.11 23.75 -12.57
CA THR A 90 -22.70 24.24 -13.89
C THR A 90 -23.56 23.65 -15.01
N ALA A 91 -23.81 22.34 -15.01
CA ALA A 91 -24.55 21.66 -16.08
C ALA A 91 -26.04 22.05 -16.12
N LEU A 92 -26.61 22.37 -14.95
CA LEU A 92 -27.98 22.88 -14.80
C LEU A 92 -28.08 24.40 -15.06
N GLY A 93 -26.95 25.10 -15.10
CA GLY A 93 -26.91 26.56 -15.25
C GLY A 93 -27.42 27.29 -14.01
N ALA A 94 -27.13 26.77 -12.83
CA ALA A 94 -27.58 27.28 -11.53
C ALA A 94 -26.67 28.39 -10.94
N GLU A 95 -25.59 28.76 -11.62
CA GLU A 95 -24.70 29.89 -11.29
C GLU A 95 -24.20 29.92 -9.82
N GLY A 96 -23.98 28.74 -9.21
CA GLY A 96 -23.52 28.55 -7.84
C GLY A 96 -24.63 28.44 -6.80
N GLU A 97 -25.90 28.59 -7.17
CA GLU A 97 -27.03 28.56 -6.23
C GLU A 97 -27.26 27.17 -5.62
N LEU A 98 -27.04 26.09 -6.39
CA LEU A 98 -27.18 24.72 -5.88
C LEU A 98 -26.10 24.44 -4.85
N ALA A 99 -24.84 24.79 -5.16
CA ALA A 99 -23.73 24.67 -4.21
C ALA A 99 -23.97 25.51 -2.95
N ALA A 100 -24.49 26.73 -3.08
CA ALA A 100 -24.79 27.61 -1.95
C ALA A 100 -25.92 27.05 -1.05
N LYS A 101 -26.97 26.47 -1.63
CA LYS A 101 -28.04 25.80 -0.87
C LYS A 101 -27.50 24.60 -0.09
N LEU A 102 -26.75 23.72 -0.74
CA LEU A 102 -26.17 22.54 -0.09
C LEU A 102 -25.16 22.91 1.00
N LYS A 103 -24.34 23.95 0.79
CA LYS A 103 -23.42 24.46 1.80
C LYS A 103 -24.12 24.86 3.10
N LYS A 104 -25.31 25.48 3.04
CA LYS A 104 -26.07 25.84 4.25
C LYS A 104 -26.52 24.62 5.05
N SER A 105 -26.82 23.51 4.37
CA SER A 105 -27.26 22.27 5.02
C SER A 105 -26.09 21.46 5.58
N PHE A 106 -24.98 21.36 4.84
CA PHE A 106 -23.81 20.57 5.26
C PHE A 106 -22.83 21.32 6.17
N PHE A 107 -22.94 22.64 6.25
CA PHE A 107 -22.17 23.49 7.14
C PHE A 107 -23.10 24.41 7.96
N PRO A 108 -23.94 23.83 8.84
CA PRO A 108 -24.88 24.60 9.65
C PRO A 108 -24.15 25.39 10.75
N PRO A 109 -24.83 26.37 11.40
CA PRO A 109 -24.26 27.13 12.52
C PRO A 109 -23.78 26.23 13.66
N GLU A 110 -22.77 26.71 14.38
CA GLU A 110 -22.15 26.00 15.50
C GLU A 110 -23.18 25.53 16.54
N GLY A 111 -23.10 24.28 16.98
CA GLY A 111 -24.08 23.65 17.88
C GLY A 111 -25.23 22.91 17.17
N THR A 112 -25.37 23.05 15.84
CA THR A 112 -26.35 22.28 15.06
C THR A 112 -25.68 21.03 14.47
N ALA A 113 -26.29 19.86 14.65
CA ALA A 113 -25.80 18.64 14.04
C ALA A 113 -26.05 18.63 12.52
N VAL A 114 -25.06 18.18 11.74
CA VAL A 114 -25.20 18.03 10.29
C VAL A 114 -26.21 16.91 10.01
N PRO A 115 -27.26 17.16 9.20
CA PRO A 115 -28.23 16.12 8.85
C PRO A 115 -27.55 15.00 8.05
N ARG A 116 -27.99 13.76 8.28
CA ARG A 116 -27.50 12.58 7.54
C ARG A 116 -27.82 12.67 6.04
N LEU A 117 -29.07 13.01 5.72
CA LEU A 117 -29.60 13.13 4.36
C LEU A 117 -30.00 14.58 4.10
N VAL A 118 -29.48 15.16 3.02
CA VAL A 118 -29.86 16.49 2.54
C VAL A 118 -30.58 16.34 1.21
N ARG A 119 -31.77 16.95 1.09
CA ARG A 119 -32.57 16.99 -0.14
C ARG A 119 -32.70 18.41 -0.67
N VAL A 120 -32.47 18.60 -1.96
CA VAL A 120 -32.65 19.88 -2.66
C VAL A 120 -33.40 19.65 -3.97
N ASP A 121 -34.43 20.45 -4.24
CA ASP A 121 -35.07 20.50 -5.56
C ASP A 121 -34.34 21.54 -6.43
N THR A 122 -33.95 21.14 -7.64
CA THR A 122 -33.31 22.02 -8.63
C THR A 122 -34.32 22.89 -9.38
N LEU A 123 -35.62 22.69 -9.19
CA LEU A 123 -36.65 23.51 -9.80
C LEU A 123 -36.46 24.99 -9.45
N GLY A 124 -36.26 25.82 -10.47
CA GLY A 124 -36.03 27.26 -10.32
C GLY A 124 -34.58 27.66 -10.01
N LEU A 125 -33.64 26.72 -9.95
CA LEU A 125 -32.20 26.99 -9.88
C LEU A 125 -31.62 27.01 -11.31
N GLY A 126 -31.69 28.15 -11.99
CA GLY A 126 -31.08 28.36 -13.31
C GLY A 126 -32.03 28.45 -14.51
N GLY A 127 -31.47 28.76 -15.68
CA GLY A 127 -32.21 29.04 -16.93
C GLY A 127 -32.73 27.80 -17.68
N ARG A 128 -32.30 26.59 -17.30
CA ARG A 128 -32.79 25.32 -17.85
C ARG A 128 -33.72 24.66 -16.82
N SER A 129 -35.02 24.83 -17.02
CA SER A 129 -36.08 24.35 -16.12
C SER A 129 -36.25 22.82 -16.15
N ARG A 130 -35.32 22.06 -15.57
CA ARG A 130 -35.56 20.65 -15.22
C ARG A 130 -35.82 20.51 -13.73
N ARG A 131 -36.88 19.76 -13.39
CA ARG A 131 -37.14 19.29 -12.04
C ARG A 131 -36.27 18.07 -11.76
N LEU A 132 -35.31 18.20 -10.86
CA LEU A 132 -34.49 17.11 -10.35
C LEU A 132 -34.36 17.27 -8.83
N GLY A 133 -34.89 16.32 -8.08
CA GLY A 133 -34.58 16.18 -6.66
C GLY A 133 -33.18 15.59 -6.50
N LEU A 134 -32.33 16.24 -5.70
CA LEU A 134 -31.00 15.76 -5.36
C LEU A 134 -30.95 15.39 -3.88
N SER A 135 -30.74 14.11 -3.62
CA SER A 135 -30.57 13.53 -2.28
C SER A 135 -29.11 13.14 -2.06
N ILE A 136 -28.47 13.68 -1.01
CA ILE A 136 -27.05 13.41 -0.72
C ILE A 136 -26.90 12.89 0.71
N VAL A 137 -26.20 11.76 0.84
CA VAL A 137 -25.72 11.19 2.10
C VAL A 137 -24.19 11.17 2.07
N GLN A 138 -23.56 12.04 2.86
CA GLN A 138 -22.09 12.15 2.90
C GLN A 138 -21.42 11.00 3.66
N ASP A 139 -22.06 10.52 4.71
CA ASP A 139 -21.54 9.44 5.55
C ASP A 139 -22.69 8.55 6.01
N ALA A 140 -22.83 7.39 5.38
CA ALA A 140 -23.84 6.41 5.69
C ALA A 140 -23.67 5.77 7.09
N SER A 141 -22.62 6.07 7.85
CA SER A 141 -22.49 5.64 9.25
C SER A 141 -23.14 6.60 10.25
N ALA A 142 -23.46 7.84 9.85
CA ALA A 142 -24.04 8.85 10.73
C ALA A 142 -25.51 8.56 11.06
N VAL A 143 -25.91 8.59 12.34
CA VAL A 143 -27.30 8.34 12.79
C VAL A 143 -28.03 9.60 13.26
N VAL A 144 -27.51 10.78 12.91
CA VAL A 144 -28.03 12.08 13.35
C VAL A 144 -29.49 12.25 12.91
N GLY A 145 -30.37 12.60 13.85
CA GLY A 145 -31.78 12.89 13.58
C GLY A 145 -32.70 11.66 13.59
N ALA A 146 -32.19 10.45 13.88
CA ALA A 146 -32.98 9.23 13.94
C ALA A 146 -32.80 8.49 15.26
N THR A 147 -33.65 8.80 16.24
CA THR A 147 -33.59 8.19 17.57
C THR A 147 -33.94 6.69 17.49
N GLY A 148 -33.03 5.83 17.95
CA GLY A 148 -33.24 4.39 18.06
C GLY A 148 -33.05 3.58 16.77
N LYS A 149 -32.69 4.20 15.64
CA LYS A 149 -32.37 3.50 14.39
C LYS A 149 -30.86 3.33 14.20
N GLN A 150 -30.48 2.19 13.65
CA GLN A 150 -29.10 1.92 13.26
C GLN A 150 -28.79 2.47 11.86
N ALA A 151 -27.51 2.70 11.56
CA ALA A 151 -27.05 3.17 10.25
C ALA A 151 -27.51 2.26 9.09
N ALA A 152 -27.49 0.94 9.31
CA ALA A 152 -27.99 -0.08 8.40
C ALA A 152 -29.49 0.13 8.05
N GLN A 153 -30.33 0.28 9.07
CA GLN A 153 -31.78 0.51 8.91
C GLN A 153 -32.07 1.80 8.13
N LEU A 154 -31.34 2.87 8.43
CA LEU A 154 -31.48 4.14 7.72
C LEU A 154 -31.12 4.01 6.24
N LEU A 155 -30.05 3.28 5.92
CA LEU A 155 -29.68 3.02 4.53
C LEU A 155 -30.76 2.24 3.79
N LEU A 156 -31.37 1.22 4.41
CA LEU A 156 -32.47 0.46 3.80
C LEU A 156 -33.68 1.34 3.52
N ASP A 157 -34.10 2.14 4.50
CA ASP A 157 -35.22 3.08 4.34
C ASP A 157 -34.97 4.12 3.24
N GLU A 158 -33.73 4.60 3.11
CA GLU A 158 -33.32 5.52 2.04
C GLU A 158 -33.37 4.87 0.65
N LEU A 159 -32.90 3.63 0.53
CA LEU A 159 -32.92 2.86 -0.71
C LEU A 159 -34.35 2.58 -1.18
N ASP A 160 -35.24 2.18 -0.26
CA ASP A 160 -36.66 1.98 -0.56
C ASP A 160 -37.31 3.30 -1.03
N ALA A 161 -37.02 4.41 -0.34
CA ALA A 161 -37.58 5.72 -0.67
C ALA A 161 -37.13 6.22 -2.04
N VAL A 162 -35.83 6.14 -2.37
CA VAL A 162 -35.35 6.59 -3.68
C VAL A 162 -35.83 5.67 -4.80
N GLN A 163 -35.94 4.36 -4.58
CA GLN A 163 -36.51 3.46 -5.57
C GLN A 163 -37.95 3.86 -5.90
N ALA A 164 -38.76 4.15 -4.88
CA ALA A 164 -40.14 4.61 -5.03
C ALA A 164 -40.29 5.99 -5.70
N ALA A 165 -39.34 6.90 -5.49
CA ALA A 165 -39.40 8.27 -6.03
C ALA A 165 -39.26 8.37 -7.56
N GLY A 166 -38.74 7.34 -8.23
CA GLY A 166 -38.66 7.29 -9.69
C GLY A 166 -37.66 8.28 -10.34
N ALA A 167 -37.88 8.60 -11.62
CA ALA A 167 -36.89 9.29 -12.46
C ALA A 167 -36.65 10.78 -12.11
N GLU A 168 -37.46 11.37 -11.24
CA GLU A 168 -37.31 12.77 -10.81
C GLU A 168 -36.32 12.95 -9.65
N GLU A 169 -35.79 11.88 -9.05
CA GLU A 169 -34.85 11.94 -7.92
C GLU A 169 -33.52 11.23 -8.22
N ALA A 170 -32.42 11.97 -8.03
CA ALA A 170 -31.06 11.45 -8.02
C ALA A 170 -30.54 11.35 -6.57
N TYR A 171 -29.87 10.25 -6.25
CA TYR A 171 -29.34 9.95 -4.93
C TYR A 171 -27.84 9.67 -4.99
N LEU A 172 -27.06 10.38 -4.19
CA LEU A 172 -25.62 10.17 -4.04
C LEU A 172 -25.33 9.78 -2.60
N CYS A 173 -24.75 8.60 -2.40
CA CYS A 173 -24.44 8.10 -1.08
C CYS A 173 -23.02 7.58 -0.97
N CYS A 174 -22.33 8.07 0.06
CA CYS A 174 -21.02 7.63 0.46
C CYS A 174 -21.15 6.61 1.58
N VAL A 175 -20.81 5.36 1.29
CA VAL A 175 -21.03 4.23 2.19
C VAL A 175 -19.75 3.43 2.39
N ASN A 176 -19.52 2.97 3.61
CA ASN A 176 -18.40 2.09 3.94
C ASN A 176 -18.83 0.64 3.77
N ARG A 177 -17.90 -0.27 3.43
CA ARG A 177 -18.20 -1.70 3.25
C ARG A 177 -18.90 -2.31 4.47
N GLY A 178 -18.44 -2.01 5.68
CA GLY A 178 -19.07 -2.52 6.91
C GLY A 178 -20.55 -2.12 7.05
N VAL A 179 -20.93 -0.89 6.67
CA VAL A 179 -22.34 -0.46 6.70
C VAL A 179 -23.17 -1.19 5.64
N LEU A 180 -22.59 -1.53 4.48
CA LEU A 180 -23.28 -2.36 3.47
C LEU A 180 -23.49 -3.79 3.97
N ASP A 181 -22.48 -4.37 4.62
CA ASP A 181 -22.58 -5.72 5.17
C ASP A 181 -23.63 -5.78 6.29
N ASP A 182 -23.62 -4.81 7.20
CA ASP A 182 -24.63 -4.68 8.26
C ASP A 182 -26.04 -4.46 7.69
N ALA A 183 -26.18 -3.62 6.64
CA ALA A 183 -27.46 -3.41 5.97
C ALA A 183 -27.96 -4.66 5.24
N LEU A 184 -27.07 -5.48 4.68
CA LEU A 184 -27.44 -6.73 4.05
C LEU A 184 -27.93 -7.74 5.09
N ILE A 185 -27.26 -7.84 6.24
CA ILE A 185 -27.70 -8.67 7.37
C ILE A 185 -29.08 -8.21 7.85
N GLU A 186 -29.24 -6.90 8.09
CA GLU A 186 -30.52 -6.33 8.54
C GLU A 186 -31.66 -6.60 7.55
N ALA A 187 -31.39 -6.52 6.24
CA ALA A 187 -32.37 -6.80 5.19
C ALA A 187 -32.77 -8.28 5.15
N ILE A 188 -31.84 -9.20 5.44
CA ILE A 188 -32.13 -10.64 5.55
C ILE A 188 -32.96 -10.91 6.80
N ASP A 189 -32.56 -10.37 7.96
CA ASP A 189 -33.22 -10.61 9.24
C ASP A 189 -34.66 -10.09 9.29
N HIS A 190 -34.97 -9.05 8.50
CA HIS A 190 -36.29 -8.42 8.41
C HIS A 190 -37.02 -8.69 7.07
N GLU A 191 -36.55 -9.66 6.28
CA GLU A 191 -37.19 -10.11 5.03
C GLU A 191 -37.48 -8.98 4.01
N ARG A 192 -36.59 -7.99 3.92
CA ARG A 192 -36.68 -6.87 2.95
C ARG A 192 -36.11 -7.25 1.59
N GLU A 193 -36.88 -8.01 0.81
CA GLU A 193 -36.42 -8.61 -0.45
C GLU A 193 -35.92 -7.61 -1.53
N GLY A 194 -36.54 -6.43 -1.65
CA GLY A 194 -36.14 -5.40 -2.63
C GLY A 194 -34.72 -4.86 -2.37
N PRO A 195 -34.49 -4.20 -1.21
CA PRO A 195 -33.16 -3.76 -0.79
C PRO A 195 -32.14 -4.89 -0.70
N ARG A 196 -32.55 -6.09 -0.26
CA ARG A 196 -31.68 -7.26 -0.18
C ARG A 196 -31.07 -7.61 -1.53
N HIS A 197 -31.88 -7.80 -2.58
CA HIS A 197 -31.37 -8.14 -3.91
C HIS A 197 -30.43 -7.06 -4.48
N LEU A 198 -30.74 -5.79 -4.22
CA LEU A 198 -29.86 -4.69 -4.59
C LEU A 198 -28.53 -4.78 -3.85
N LEU A 199 -28.54 -4.90 -2.52
CA LEU A 199 -27.33 -4.98 -1.70
C LEU A 199 -26.46 -6.20 -2.06
N GLU A 200 -27.06 -7.36 -2.35
CA GLU A 200 -26.32 -8.54 -2.85
C GLU A 200 -25.63 -8.25 -4.20
N ALA A 201 -26.27 -7.50 -5.09
CA ALA A 201 -25.65 -7.06 -6.34
C ALA A 201 -24.53 -6.03 -6.11
N VAL A 202 -24.74 -5.05 -5.22
CA VAL A 202 -23.73 -4.06 -4.81
C VAL A 202 -22.50 -4.77 -4.23
N THR A 203 -22.67 -5.66 -3.26
CA THR A 203 -21.59 -6.40 -2.59
C THR A 203 -20.79 -7.26 -3.58
N ARG A 204 -21.46 -7.93 -4.53
CA ARG A 204 -20.77 -8.65 -5.61
C ARG A 204 -19.98 -7.72 -6.52
N ALA A 205 -20.56 -6.58 -6.92
CA ALA A 205 -19.94 -5.63 -7.84
C ALA A 205 -18.70 -4.93 -7.24
N VAL A 206 -18.70 -4.64 -5.93
CA VAL A 206 -17.56 -4.01 -5.24
C VAL A 206 -16.50 -5.00 -4.75
N SER A 207 -16.73 -6.29 -4.96
CA SER A 207 -15.75 -7.33 -4.66
C SER A 207 -14.62 -7.36 -5.69
N LEU A 208 -13.44 -7.81 -5.26
CA LEU A 208 -12.28 -8.03 -6.12
C LEU A 208 -12.24 -9.46 -6.67
N THR A 209 -13.41 -10.06 -6.88
CA THR A 209 -13.52 -11.42 -7.43
C THR A 209 -13.33 -11.41 -8.95
N PRO A 210 -12.84 -12.51 -9.55
CA PRO A 210 -12.62 -12.60 -11.00
C PRO A 210 -13.90 -12.36 -11.81
N ASP A 211 -15.04 -12.79 -11.27
CA ASP A 211 -16.32 -12.73 -11.97
C ASP A 211 -17.20 -11.55 -11.54
N ALA A 212 -16.68 -10.62 -10.73
CA ALA A 212 -17.48 -9.50 -10.24
C ALA A 212 -18.12 -8.72 -11.41
N PRO A 213 -19.43 -8.41 -11.32
CA PRO A 213 -20.21 -7.84 -12.42
C PRO A 213 -19.85 -6.36 -12.69
N SER A 214 -20.45 -5.80 -13.75
CA SER A 214 -20.42 -4.35 -13.99
C SER A 214 -21.01 -3.60 -12.80
N CYS A 215 -20.39 -2.48 -12.43
CA CYS A 215 -20.84 -1.62 -11.34
C CYS A 215 -21.36 -0.27 -11.84
N TRP A 216 -21.14 0.10 -13.12
CA TRP A 216 -21.58 1.37 -13.70
C TRP A 216 -22.00 1.22 -15.18
N PRO A 217 -23.29 0.94 -15.46
CA PRO A 217 -24.37 0.66 -14.51
C PRO A 217 -24.20 -0.70 -13.81
N LEU A 218 -24.83 -0.86 -12.65
CA LEU A 218 -24.85 -2.10 -11.89
C LEU A 218 -25.59 -3.19 -12.67
N ALA A 219 -24.98 -4.36 -12.83
CA ALA A 219 -25.62 -5.45 -13.56
C ALA A 219 -26.95 -5.86 -12.91
N GLY A 220 -28.02 -5.87 -13.72
CA GLY A 220 -29.39 -6.13 -13.25
C GLY A 220 -30.14 -4.90 -12.71
N PHE A 221 -29.46 -3.76 -12.56
CA PHE A 221 -30.02 -2.51 -12.00
C PHE A 221 -29.55 -1.30 -12.79
N ALA A 222 -30.17 -1.02 -13.95
CA ALA A 222 -29.75 0.06 -14.85
C ALA A 222 -29.78 1.46 -14.21
N ASP A 223 -30.70 1.67 -13.27
CA ASP A 223 -30.87 2.92 -12.52
C ASP A 223 -29.80 3.14 -11.43
N VAL A 224 -28.97 2.12 -11.15
CA VAL A 224 -28.00 2.14 -10.06
C VAL A 224 -26.59 2.07 -10.62
N ALA A 225 -25.72 2.90 -10.08
CA ALA A 225 -24.29 2.82 -10.28
C ALA A 225 -23.57 2.80 -8.93
N VAL A 226 -22.50 2.01 -8.88
CA VAL A 226 -21.69 1.77 -7.71
C VAL A 226 -20.24 1.93 -8.13
N TRP A 227 -19.42 2.57 -7.30
CA TRP A 227 -17.99 2.67 -7.56
C TRP A 227 -17.17 2.13 -6.38
N PRO A 228 -16.37 1.07 -6.58
CA PRO A 228 -15.46 0.56 -5.57
C PRO A 228 -14.18 1.41 -5.54
N MET A 229 -14.15 2.38 -4.64
CA MET A 229 -13.04 3.34 -4.53
C MET A 229 -11.72 2.69 -4.10
N ASP A 230 -11.77 1.53 -3.44
CA ASP A 230 -10.58 0.78 -3.02
C ASP A 230 -9.90 0.01 -4.17
N ALA A 231 -10.44 0.03 -5.39
CA ALA A 231 -9.87 -0.70 -6.53
C ALA A 231 -8.80 0.10 -7.28
N GLU A 232 -8.90 1.43 -7.25
CA GLU A 232 -8.07 2.32 -8.07
C GLU A 232 -6.73 2.62 -7.40
N SER A 233 -5.71 2.89 -8.23
CA SER A 233 -4.39 3.30 -7.75
C SER A 233 -4.24 4.82 -7.85
N LEU A 234 -3.69 5.44 -6.80
CA LEU A 234 -3.25 6.83 -6.85
C LEU A 234 -1.88 7.00 -7.53
N LEU A 235 -1.21 5.90 -7.87
CA LEU A 235 0.12 5.87 -8.47
C LEU A 235 0.09 5.61 -9.98
N LEU A 236 -1.10 5.48 -10.56
CA LEU A 236 -1.30 5.35 -11.99
C LEU A 236 -2.01 6.60 -12.53
N ARG A 237 -1.77 6.89 -13.81
CA ARG A 237 -2.46 7.98 -14.50
C ARG A 237 -3.93 7.63 -14.70
N PRO A 238 -4.84 8.61 -14.59
CA PRO A 238 -6.21 8.41 -15.02
C PRO A 238 -6.28 8.00 -16.50
N VAL A 239 -7.27 7.18 -16.86
CA VAL A 239 -7.52 6.72 -18.23
C VAL A 239 -7.81 7.89 -19.17
N ALA A 240 -8.42 8.95 -18.65
CA ALA A 240 -8.70 10.17 -19.40
C ALA A 240 -7.44 11.02 -19.69
N GLY A 241 -6.27 10.62 -19.19
CA GLY A 241 -5.04 11.40 -19.23
C GLY A 241 -4.79 12.17 -17.92
N GLY A 242 -3.75 13.00 -17.91
CA GLY A 242 -3.32 13.74 -16.71
C GLY A 242 -2.12 13.11 -15.99
N GLU A 243 -1.79 13.67 -14.84
CA GLU A 243 -0.71 13.17 -13.96
C GLU A 243 -1.22 12.13 -12.97
N GLU A 244 -0.32 11.30 -12.43
CA GLU A 244 -0.68 10.39 -11.34
C GLU A 244 -1.11 11.20 -10.10
N PRO A 245 -2.24 10.89 -9.43
CA PRO A 245 -2.74 11.66 -8.29
C PRO A 245 -1.69 11.85 -7.18
N ALA A 246 -0.93 10.80 -6.88
CA ALA A 246 0.14 10.83 -5.90
C ALA A 246 1.28 11.78 -6.32
N ARG A 247 1.60 11.85 -7.61
CA ARG A 247 2.62 12.77 -8.13
C ARG A 247 2.20 14.22 -7.90
N SER A 248 0.98 14.57 -8.28
CA SER A 248 0.42 15.92 -8.06
C SER A 248 0.42 16.31 -6.58
N LEU A 249 0.08 15.36 -5.69
CA LEU A 249 0.14 15.54 -4.25
C LEU A 249 1.56 15.82 -3.77
N PHE A 250 2.55 15.00 -4.17
CA PHE A 250 3.94 15.19 -3.75
C PHE A 250 4.50 16.52 -4.28
N ARG A 251 4.23 16.89 -5.54
CA ARG A 251 4.63 18.18 -6.09
C ARG A 251 4.08 19.36 -5.28
N THR A 252 2.84 19.22 -4.82
CA THR A 252 2.21 20.24 -3.97
C THR A 252 2.88 20.35 -2.60
N ALA A 253 3.34 19.24 -2.02
CA ALA A 253 4.11 19.23 -0.77
C ALA A 253 5.55 19.76 -0.95
N LEU A 254 6.11 19.63 -2.16
CA LEU A 254 7.48 20.00 -2.51
C LEU A 254 7.62 21.43 -3.07
N ASP A 255 6.49 22.13 -3.25
CA ASP A 255 6.39 23.48 -3.81
C ASP A 255 7.32 24.46 -3.08
N ALA A 256 8.37 24.91 -3.75
CA ALA A 256 9.43 25.72 -3.14
C ALA A 256 8.93 27.06 -2.57
N GLU A 257 7.85 27.63 -3.11
CA GLU A 257 7.31 28.93 -2.67
C GLU A 257 6.69 28.86 -1.27
N LYS A 258 6.24 27.66 -0.86
CA LYS A 258 5.65 27.42 0.47
C LYS A 258 6.69 27.11 1.54
N TRP A 259 7.95 26.90 1.16
CA TRP A 259 9.04 26.59 2.08
C TRP A 259 9.91 27.82 2.34
N PRO A 260 10.53 27.94 3.54
CA PRO A 260 11.57 28.92 3.79
C PRO A 260 12.71 28.80 2.78
N ALA A 261 13.35 29.95 2.48
CA ALA A 261 14.55 29.99 1.68
C ALA A 261 15.61 29.00 2.20
N ALA A 262 16.41 28.45 1.28
CA ALA A 262 17.41 27.45 1.61
C ALA A 262 18.34 27.95 2.74
N GLY A 263 18.40 27.20 3.84
CA GLY A 263 19.23 27.50 5.00
C GLY A 263 18.68 28.57 5.96
N SER A 264 17.56 29.24 5.67
CA SER A 264 17.00 30.27 6.55
C SER A 264 16.11 29.74 7.68
N CYS A 265 15.69 28.47 7.62
CA CYS A 265 14.89 27.85 8.66
C CYS A 265 15.68 27.65 9.97
N ALA A 266 14.99 27.40 11.09
CA ALA A 266 15.62 27.16 12.40
C ALA A 266 16.60 25.96 12.43
N GLY A 267 16.42 24.98 11.53
CA GLY A 267 17.34 23.85 11.36
C GLY A 267 18.56 24.16 10.48
N GLY A 268 18.67 25.38 9.96
CA GLY A 268 19.76 25.84 9.10
C GLY A 268 19.92 25.05 7.79
N THR A 269 21.14 25.06 7.25
CA THR A 269 21.49 24.40 5.98
C THR A 269 21.47 22.87 6.04
N SER A 270 21.45 22.30 7.24
CA SER A 270 21.46 20.85 7.45
C SER A 270 20.10 20.30 7.88
N CYS A 271 19.04 21.12 7.85
CA CYS A 271 17.69 20.69 8.22
C CYS A 271 17.27 19.43 7.43
N PRO A 272 16.91 18.31 8.10
CA PRO A 272 16.57 17.07 7.42
C PRO A 272 15.30 17.17 6.58
N PHE A 273 14.36 18.05 6.97
CA PHE A 273 13.10 18.27 6.27
C PHE A 273 13.32 19.06 4.97
N CYS A 274 14.00 20.21 5.05
CA CYS A 274 14.32 21.00 3.86
C CYS A 274 15.23 20.22 2.89
N GLY A 275 16.20 19.46 3.42
CA GLY A 275 17.06 18.59 2.62
C GLY A 275 16.29 17.44 1.94
N SER A 276 15.29 16.87 2.61
CA SER A 276 14.41 15.86 1.99
C SER A 276 13.59 16.45 0.86
N ARG A 277 13.01 17.66 1.04
CA ARG A 277 12.32 18.39 -0.02
C ARG A 277 13.23 18.65 -1.20
N GLU A 278 14.44 19.16 -0.97
CA GLU A 278 15.39 19.48 -2.04
C GLU A 278 15.78 18.25 -2.87
N ARG A 279 16.05 17.13 -2.21
CA ARG A 279 16.37 15.88 -2.89
C ARG A 279 15.21 15.37 -3.73
N LEU A 280 14.01 15.36 -3.17
CA LEU A 280 12.82 14.87 -3.86
C LEU A 280 12.28 15.82 -4.93
N ALA A 281 12.60 17.11 -4.87
CA ALA A 281 12.31 18.05 -5.95
C ALA A 281 13.08 17.72 -7.25
N HIS A 282 14.12 16.88 -7.19
CA HIS A 282 14.77 16.35 -8.38
C HIS A 282 13.96 15.18 -8.96
N GLY A 283 13.56 15.28 -10.24
CA GLY A 283 12.64 14.33 -10.87
C GLY A 283 13.07 12.85 -10.81
N ARG A 284 14.38 12.55 -10.70
CA ARG A 284 14.87 11.17 -10.53
C ARG A 284 14.50 10.56 -9.17
N ALA A 285 14.68 11.32 -8.09
CA ALA A 285 14.38 10.86 -6.74
C ALA A 285 12.86 10.75 -6.52
N GLU A 286 12.10 11.73 -7.03
CA GLU A 286 10.63 11.69 -7.06
C GLU A 286 10.12 10.43 -7.79
N THR A 287 10.64 10.17 -8.99
CA THR A 287 10.25 8.99 -9.78
C THR A 287 10.61 7.69 -9.06
N SER A 288 11.78 7.62 -8.43
CA SER A 288 12.18 6.45 -7.65
C SER A 288 11.28 6.24 -6.43
N LEU A 289 10.89 7.30 -5.72
CA LEU A 289 9.96 7.22 -4.61
C LEU A 289 8.59 6.68 -5.07
N LEU A 290 8.01 7.27 -6.12
CA LEU A 290 6.72 6.82 -6.66
C LEU A 290 6.77 5.36 -7.12
N GLN A 291 7.89 4.95 -7.74
CA GLN A 291 8.10 3.57 -8.16
C GLN A 291 8.17 2.61 -6.96
N ILE A 292 8.87 2.99 -5.89
CA ILE A 292 8.92 2.19 -4.65
C ILE A 292 7.52 2.05 -4.03
N LEU A 293 6.74 3.13 -3.98
CA LEU A 293 5.37 3.09 -3.49
C LEU A 293 4.45 2.22 -4.38
N ARG A 294 4.69 2.21 -5.69
CA ARG A 294 3.96 1.37 -6.65
C ARG A 294 4.32 -0.10 -6.47
N TRP A 295 5.59 -0.43 -6.31
CA TRP A 295 6.04 -1.78 -6.00
C TRP A 295 5.47 -2.28 -4.68
N PHE A 296 5.39 -1.45 -3.64
CA PHE A 296 4.72 -1.83 -2.41
C PHE A 296 3.23 -2.15 -2.63
N GLU A 297 2.53 -1.32 -3.40
CA GLU A 297 1.10 -1.51 -3.69
C GLU A 297 0.84 -2.82 -4.42
N VAL A 298 1.62 -3.15 -5.47
CA VAL A 298 1.46 -4.41 -6.20
C VAL A 298 1.92 -5.62 -5.38
N ALA A 299 3.03 -5.52 -4.64
CA ALA A 299 3.58 -6.63 -3.88
C ALA A 299 2.68 -7.03 -2.69
N SER A 300 2.13 -6.03 -2.00
CA SER A 300 1.27 -6.25 -0.82
C SER A 300 -0.20 -6.45 -1.17
N GLY A 301 -0.62 -6.08 -2.38
CA GLY A 301 -2.03 -6.02 -2.78
C GLY A 301 -2.84 -4.93 -2.07
N LYS A 302 -2.20 -4.02 -1.32
CA LYS A 302 -2.86 -2.95 -0.58
C LYS A 302 -2.77 -1.63 -1.35
N ARG A 303 -3.91 -1.04 -1.68
CA ARG A 303 -3.99 0.29 -2.30
C ARG A 303 -3.65 1.40 -1.32
N TRP A 304 -3.03 2.44 -1.83
CA TRP A 304 -2.84 3.69 -1.10
C TRP A 304 -4.10 4.55 -1.17
N SER A 305 -4.66 4.92 -0.02
CA SER A 305 -5.71 5.95 0.05
C SER A 305 -5.09 7.35 0.06
N PHE A 306 -5.88 8.40 -0.21
CA PHE A 306 -5.41 9.77 -0.07
C PHE A 306 -4.96 10.07 1.36
N ARG A 307 -5.68 9.52 2.35
CA ARG A 307 -5.31 9.64 3.76
C ARG A 307 -3.92 9.04 4.05
N ASP A 308 -3.61 7.90 3.44
CA ASP A 308 -2.29 7.27 3.60
C ASP A 308 -1.22 8.14 2.95
N MET A 309 -1.46 8.64 1.74
CA MET A 309 -0.53 9.53 1.01
C MET A 309 -0.28 10.85 1.74
N PHE A 310 -1.31 11.49 2.29
CA PHE A 310 -1.16 12.70 3.09
C PHE A 310 -0.39 12.43 4.38
N SER A 311 -0.67 11.31 5.05
CA SER A 311 0.04 10.90 6.27
C SER A 311 1.51 10.57 5.97
N LEU A 312 1.78 9.93 4.84
CA LEU A 312 3.13 9.64 4.36
C LEU A 312 3.88 10.93 4.05
N ALA A 313 3.30 11.85 3.26
CA ALA A 313 3.91 13.14 2.97
C ALA A 313 4.21 13.93 4.25
N SER A 314 3.24 14.01 5.18
CA SER A 314 3.42 14.62 6.49
C SER A 314 4.60 14.00 7.25
N TYR A 315 4.67 12.68 7.31
CA TYR A 315 5.75 11.97 8.00
C TYR A 315 7.12 12.18 7.35
N LEU A 316 7.23 12.12 6.02
CA LEU A 316 8.50 12.26 5.31
C LEU A 316 9.04 13.70 5.33
N PHE A 317 8.15 14.70 5.34
CA PHE A 317 8.54 16.11 5.21
C PHE A 317 8.43 16.93 6.50
N ALA A 318 7.68 16.48 7.49
CA ALA A 318 7.56 17.15 8.79
C ALA A 318 7.94 16.24 9.98
N GLY A 319 8.11 14.93 9.75
CA GLY A 319 8.51 13.97 10.76
C GLY A 319 7.39 13.60 11.74
N HIS A 320 7.74 12.81 12.75
CA HIS A 320 6.86 12.46 13.86
C HIS A 320 7.58 12.69 15.19
N ARG A 321 6.83 13.14 16.20
CA ARG A 321 7.34 13.41 17.55
C ARG A 321 6.59 12.53 18.54
N VAL A 322 7.32 11.65 19.21
CA VAL A 322 6.76 10.72 20.21
C VAL A 322 6.58 11.41 21.56
N SER A 323 7.47 12.35 21.89
CA SER A 323 7.42 13.07 23.16
C SER A 323 6.41 14.23 23.12
N PRO A 324 5.46 14.33 24.07
CA PRO A 324 4.53 15.46 24.15
C PRO A 324 5.21 16.82 24.25
N ARG A 325 6.38 16.88 24.91
CA ARG A 325 7.19 18.11 25.03
C ARG A 325 7.79 18.57 23.70
N GLU A 326 7.95 17.65 22.75
CA GLU A 326 8.49 17.94 21.42
C GLU A 326 7.40 18.06 20.35
N ALA A 327 6.19 17.58 20.66
CA ALA A 327 5.03 17.67 19.77
C ALA A 327 4.55 19.12 19.54
N SER A 328 4.91 20.04 20.45
CA SER A 328 4.63 21.47 20.32
C SER A 328 5.67 22.25 19.52
N LEU A 329 6.79 21.63 19.15
CA LEU A 329 7.82 22.28 18.35
C LEU A 329 7.54 22.08 16.86
N GLU A 330 7.72 23.15 16.09
CA GLU A 330 7.64 23.04 14.63
C GLU A 330 8.81 22.18 14.08
N PRO A 331 8.68 21.55 12.90
CA PRO A 331 9.66 20.56 12.47
C PRO A 331 11.09 21.12 12.36
N CYS A 332 11.24 22.33 11.80
CA CYS A 332 12.54 22.99 11.68
C CYS A 332 13.10 23.44 13.04
N GLU A 333 12.25 23.83 13.98
CA GLU A 333 12.67 24.21 15.34
C GLU A 333 13.16 22.99 16.12
N TRP A 334 12.46 21.86 15.99
CA TRP A 334 12.91 20.58 16.54
C TRP A 334 14.26 20.17 15.96
N ALA A 335 14.46 20.35 14.65
CA ALA A 335 15.77 20.10 14.03
C ALA A 335 16.85 21.02 14.62
N GLY A 336 16.56 22.32 14.78
CA GLY A 336 17.45 23.28 15.43
C GLY A 336 17.82 22.91 16.86
N LYS A 337 16.84 22.46 17.67
CA LYS A 337 17.08 21.95 19.03
C LYS A 337 18.03 20.75 19.01
N LEU A 338 17.81 19.78 18.12
CA LEU A 338 18.69 18.61 17.99
C LEU A 338 20.10 18.99 17.52
N PHE A 339 20.25 19.99 16.65
CA PHE A 339 21.58 20.50 16.30
C PHE A 339 22.31 21.09 17.52
N GLY A 340 21.61 21.86 18.35
CA GLY A 340 22.20 22.38 19.60
C GLY A 340 22.66 21.26 20.54
N LEU A 341 21.86 20.19 20.67
CA LEU A 341 22.20 19.00 21.46
C LEU A 341 23.39 18.22 20.86
N ASP A 342 23.45 18.09 19.53
CA ASP A 342 24.54 17.43 18.82
C ASP A 342 25.87 18.19 18.97
N GLU A 343 25.85 19.53 18.93
CA GLU A 343 27.04 20.36 19.15
C GLU A 343 27.63 20.17 20.55
N ILE A 344 26.79 19.98 21.57
CA ILE A 344 27.25 19.64 22.93
C ILE A 344 27.94 18.27 22.94
N ALA A 345 27.36 17.27 22.26
CA ALA A 345 27.96 15.95 22.13
C ALA A 345 29.32 15.98 21.38
N ARG A 346 29.44 16.79 20.32
CA ARG A 346 30.70 16.97 19.56
C ARG A 346 31.83 17.55 20.42
N ARG A 347 31.50 18.47 21.32
CA ARG A 347 32.48 19.11 22.23
C ARG A 347 32.88 18.20 23.41
N SER A 348 32.65 16.89 23.29
CA SER A 348 32.95 15.88 24.31
C SER A 348 32.21 16.13 25.63
N GLY A 349 30.97 16.63 25.56
CA GLY A 349 30.07 16.61 26.72
C GLY A 349 29.87 15.17 27.21
N LYS A 350 29.66 14.98 28.52
CA LYS A 350 29.38 13.66 29.09
C LYS A 350 28.17 13.02 28.37
N PRO A 351 28.26 11.75 27.91
CA PRO A 351 27.16 11.13 27.18
C PRO A 351 25.84 11.19 27.93
N SER A 352 24.81 11.64 27.23
CA SER A 352 23.44 11.68 27.73
C SER A 352 22.48 11.30 26.62
N ARG A 353 21.34 10.70 26.99
CA ARG A 353 20.41 10.12 26.01
C ARG A 353 19.98 11.12 24.94
N GLU A 354 19.64 12.34 25.32
CA GLU A 354 19.15 13.35 24.38
C GLU A 354 20.26 13.92 23.48
N GLN A 355 21.47 14.12 24.03
CA GLN A 355 22.59 14.69 23.30
C GLN A 355 23.20 13.69 22.32
N SER A 356 23.48 12.48 22.80
CA SER A 356 24.18 11.46 22.02
C SER A 356 23.31 10.86 20.91
N THR A 357 21.97 10.84 21.04
CA THR A 357 21.08 10.35 19.97
C THR A 357 20.72 11.42 18.93
N ALA A 358 21.02 12.70 19.17
CA ALA A 358 20.54 13.81 18.36
C ALA A 358 20.87 13.65 16.87
N ILE A 359 22.12 13.36 16.51
CA ILE A 359 22.52 13.15 15.12
C ILE A 359 21.83 11.94 14.47
N PHE A 360 21.60 10.86 15.24
CA PHE A 360 20.90 9.68 14.72
C PHE A 360 19.43 9.98 14.43
N HIS A 361 18.77 10.80 15.27
CA HIS A 361 17.40 11.25 15.01
C HIS A 361 17.33 12.22 13.82
N LEU A 362 18.30 13.11 13.66
CA LEU A 362 18.40 14.00 12.50
C LEU A 362 18.54 13.21 11.19
N VAL A 363 19.47 12.25 11.14
CA VAL A 363 19.65 11.36 9.97
C VAL A 363 18.40 10.52 9.72
N ALA A 364 17.83 9.90 10.75
CA ALA A 364 16.63 9.08 10.62
C ALA A 364 15.37 9.85 10.20
N SER A 365 15.37 11.18 10.30
CA SER A 365 14.26 12.04 9.86
C SER A 365 14.35 12.43 8.39
N GLN A 366 15.40 12.04 7.67
CA GLN A 366 15.48 12.23 6.23
C GLN A 366 14.63 11.19 5.51
N TYR A 367 13.98 11.56 4.40
CA TYR A 367 12.94 10.74 3.77
C TYR A 367 13.37 9.29 3.50
N GLN A 368 14.62 9.05 3.07
CA GLN A 368 15.11 7.71 2.76
C GLN A 368 15.20 6.81 4.01
N HIS A 369 15.54 7.39 5.17
CA HIS A 369 15.67 6.66 6.44
C HIS A 369 14.35 6.61 7.20
N ALA A 370 13.46 7.57 6.97
CA ALA A 370 12.09 7.56 7.46
C ALA A 370 11.26 6.49 6.73
N LEU A 371 11.42 6.36 5.40
CA LEU A 371 10.77 5.33 4.60
C LEU A 371 11.27 3.93 4.97
N PHE A 372 12.59 3.77 5.13
CA PHE A 372 13.24 2.52 5.54
C PHE A 372 13.74 2.61 6.99
N HIS A 373 12.78 2.73 7.92
CA HIS A 373 13.03 3.04 9.32
C HIS A 373 13.43 1.84 10.18
N ARG A 374 13.25 0.60 9.69
CA ARG A 374 13.38 -0.62 10.48
C ARG A 374 14.84 -0.87 10.84
N TRP A 375 15.07 -1.17 12.12
CA TRP A 375 16.34 -1.65 12.65
C TRP A 375 16.05 -2.87 13.53
N GLU A 376 17.06 -3.71 13.75
CA GLU A 376 16.92 -4.90 14.60
C GLU A 376 16.62 -4.50 16.05
N ARG A 377 15.54 -5.07 16.61
CA ARG A 377 15.00 -4.67 17.93
C ARG A 377 15.94 -5.01 19.09
N ASP A 378 16.70 -6.08 18.95
CA ASP A 378 17.58 -6.60 20.00
C ASP A 378 19.03 -6.10 19.88
N ALA A 379 19.35 -5.34 18.81
CA ALA A 379 20.67 -4.80 18.58
C ALA A 379 21.11 -3.80 19.67
N GLY A 380 20.20 -2.96 20.16
CA GLY A 380 20.51 -1.96 21.20
C GLY A 380 20.96 -2.59 22.53
N PRO A 381 20.20 -3.52 23.12
CA PRO A 381 20.63 -4.26 24.32
C PRO A 381 21.90 -5.07 24.12
N ALA A 382 22.05 -5.76 22.98
CA ALA A 382 23.25 -6.52 22.66
C ALA A 382 24.49 -5.62 22.61
N LEU A 383 24.37 -4.46 21.93
CA LEU A 383 25.46 -3.49 21.79
C LEU A 383 25.89 -2.90 23.14
N LEU A 384 24.95 -2.62 24.06
CA LEU A 384 25.27 -2.07 25.37
C LEU A 384 26.21 -2.96 26.18
N ARG A 385 26.02 -4.28 26.12
CA ARG A 385 26.89 -5.23 26.83
C ARG A 385 28.33 -5.11 26.32
N GLU A 386 28.51 -5.12 25.01
CA GLU A 386 29.83 -5.05 24.38
C GLU A 386 30.51 -3.68 24.63
N ILE A 387 29.75 -2.58 24.60
CA ILE A 387 30.25 -1.22 24.92
C ILE A 387 30.81 -1.17 26.35
N LYS A 388 30.10 -1.74 27.32
CA LYS A 388 30.54 -1.80 28.72
C LYS A 388 31.81 -2.61 28.88
N GLU A 389 31.91 -3.76 28.22
CA GLU A 389 33.11 -4.61 28.26
C GLU A 389 34.34 -3.91 27.69
N LEU A 390 34.15 -3.00 26.73
CA LEU A 390 35.22 -2.22 26.10
C LEU A 390 35.54 -0.91 26.81
N GLY A 391 34.73 -0.51 27.81
CA GLY A 391 34.90 0.77 28.52
C GLY A 391 34.58 1.99 27.65
N LEU A 392 33.64 1.86 26.71
CA LEU A 392 33.25 2.92 25.76
C LEU A 392 32.01 3.72 26.22
N GLU A 393 31.68 3.69 27.51
CA GLU A 393 30.49 4.36 28.06
C GLU A 393 30.59 5.89 28.01
N ASP A 394 31.81 6.42 27.92
CA ASP A 394 32.08 7.86 27.79
C ASP A 394 32.11 8.33 26.31
N ASP A 395 31.99 7.41 25.34
CA ASP A 395 31.91 7.76 23.92
C ASP A 395 30.47 8.10 23.50
N ASN A 396 30.27 9.34 23.02
CA ASN A 396 28.97 9.83 22.58
C ASN A 396 28.42 9.08 21.37
N THR A 397 29.28 8.56 20.48
CA THR A 397 28.84 7.88 19.26
C THR A 397 28.35 6.47 19.57
N ALA A 398 29.11 5.73 20.38
CA ALA A 398 28.79 4.38 20.82
C ALA A 398 27.49 4.36 21.64
N MET A 399 27.40 5.22 22.67
CA MET A 399 26.20 5.32 23.50
C MET A 399 25.00 5.89 22.72
N GLY A 400 25.23 6.85 21.82
CA GLY A 400 24.20 7.39 20.93
C GLY A 400 23.55 6.33 20.04
N LEU A 401 24.37 5.50 19.39
CA LEU A 401 23.89 4.39 18.56
C LEU A 401 23.10 3.37 19.39
N GLN A 402 23.61 3.02 20.57
CA GLN A 402 22.97 2.09 21.50
C GLN A 402 21.58 2.58 21.93
N TRP A 403 21.46 3.84 22.37
CA TRP A 403 20.19 4.42 22.80
C TRP A 403 19.20 4.61 21.65
N PHE A 404 19.69 5.00 20.47
CA PHE A 404 18.88 5.12 19.25
C PHE A 404 18.26 3.78 18.85
N LEU A 405 19.04 2.70 18.85
CA LEU A 405 18.52 1.37 18.52
C LEU A 405 17.55 0.87 19.59
N SER A 406 17.85 1.12 20.86
CA SER A 406 16.98 0.75 21.98
C SER A 406 15.63 1.47 21.92
N SER A 407 15.56 2.70 21.41
CA SER A 407 14.29 3.42 21.23
C SER A 407 13.41 2.84 20.11
N ARG A 408 13.93 1.94 19.26
CA ARG A 408 13.16 1.26 18.22
C ARG A 408 12.33 0.08 18.73
N ARG A 409 12.42 -0.25 20.02
CA ARG A 409 11.60 -1.28 20.68
C ARG A 409 10.20 -0.79 21.05
N THR A 410 10.03 0.52 21.26
CA THR A 410 8.75 1.17 21.56
C THR A 410 8.09 1.70 20.29
N ALA A 411 6.78 1.97 20.30
CA ALA A 411 6.12 2.61 19.17
C ALA A 411 6.70 4.01 18.90
N TYR A 412 7.15 4.26 17.67
CA TYR A 412 7.74 5.55 17.26
C TYR A 412 7.22 6.06 15.91
N LEU A 413 6.33 5.31 15.26
CA LEU A 413 5.71 5.71 14.01
C LEU A 413 4.32 6.30 14.26
N PRO A 414 3.82 7.18 13.39
CA PRO A 414 2.43 7.59 13.44
C PRO A 414 1.50 6.38 13.27
N ALA A 415 0.53 6.21 14.17
CA ALA A 415 -0.36 5.05 14.17
C ALA A 415 -1.15 4.85 12.86
N MET A 416 -1.46 5.94 12.15
CA MET A 416 -2.23 5.88 10.90
C MET A 416 -1.48 5.25 9.72
N ILE A 417 -0.16 5.32 9.70
CA ILE A 417 0.67 4.90 8.56
C ILE A 417 1.73 3.86 8.95
N SER A 418 1.81 3.48 10.23
CA SER A 418 2.82 2.58 10.76
C SER A 418 2.84 1.23 10.05
N SER A 419 1.68 0.62 9.81
CA SER A 419 1.58 -0.68 9.15
C SER A 419 2.01 -0.65 7.68
N ALA A 420 1.75 0.46 6.98
CA ALA A 420 2.22 0.66 5.61
C ALA A 420 3.74 0.86 5.57
N LEU A 421 4.28 1.69 6.46
CA LEU A 421 5.73 1.90 6.58
C LEU A 421 6.48 0.63 6.96
N ASP A 422 5.98 -0.13 7.94
CA ASP A 422 6.54 -1.42 8.33
C ASP A 422 6.54 -2.40 7.13
N GLY A 423 5.46 -2.41 6.35
CA GLY A 423 5.34 -3.21 5.13
C GLY A 423 6.34 -2.80 4.03
N VAL A 424 6.51 -1.49 3.80
CA VAL A 424 7.51 -0.97 2.85
C VAL A 424 8.92 -1.38 3.29
N ALA A 425 9.26 -1.21 4.57
CA ALA A 425 10.56 -1.56 5.10
C ALA A 425 10.79 -3.09 5.17
N GLU A 426 9.74 -3.90 5.22
CA GLU A 426 9.87 -5.36 5.19
C GLU A 426 10.10 -5.91 3.78
N LEU A 427 9.34 -5.39 2.81
CA LEU A 427 9.35 -5.90 1.44
C LEU A 427 10.45 -5.29 0.57
N LEU A 428 10.84 -4.03 0.81
CA LEU A 428 11.57 -3.22 -0.17
C LEU A 428 12.86 -2.57 0.39
N ASP A 429 13.37 -2.97 1.56
CA ASP A 429 14.53 -2.29 2.15
C ASP A 429 15.78 -2.38 1.26
N PRO A 430 16.33 -1.24 0.77
CA PRO A 430 17.56 -1.23 -0.02
C PRO A 430 18.77 -1.82 0.70
N ALA A 431 18.75 -1.84 2.03
CA ALA A 431 19.81 -2.46 2.82
C ALA A 431 19.97 -3.96 2.48
N LEU A 432 18.88 -4.63 2.07
CA LEU A 432 18.82 -6.07 1.82
C LEU A 432 18.96 -6.44 0.34
N THR A 433 19.11 -5.46 -0.55
CA THR A 433 19.28 -5.71 -1.99
C THR A 433 20.48 -6.59 -2.28
N ASP A 434 20.35 -7.45 -3.30
CA ASP A 434 21.41 -8.34 -3.77
C ASP A 434 22.69 -7.52 -4.06
N PRO A 435 23.85 -7.88 -3.47
CA PRO A 435 25.13 -7.23 -3.72
C PRO A 435 25.52 -7.13 -5.20
N ASP A 436 25.09 -8.06 -6.05
CA ASP A 436 25.40 -8.05 -7.48
C ASP A 436 24.49 -7.11 -8.29
N THR A 437 23.52 -6.46 -7.64
CA THR A 437 22.69 -5.44 -8.28
C THR A 437 23.55 -4.23 -8.65
N GLU A 438 23.56 -3.90 -9.94
CA GLU A 438 24.22 -2.70 -10.43
C GLU A 438 23.34 -1.46 -10.27
N VAL A 439 23.91 -0.41 -9.69
CA VAL A 439 23.22 0.85 -9.43
C VAL A 439 23.82 1.97 -10.25
N GLN A 440 22.97 2.63 -11.05
CA GLN A 440 23.39 3.81 -11.80
C GLN A 440 23.31 5.04 -10.89
N VAL A 441 24.42 5.45 -10.28
CA VAL A 441 24.41 6.53 -9.29
C VAL A 441 24.30 7.90 -9.96
N THR A 442 25.06 8.10 -11.04
CA THR A 442 25.03 9.31 -11.88
C THR A 442 24.86 8.89 -13.35
N LYS A 443 24.83 9.84 -14.29
CA LYS A 443 24.77 9.50 -15.72
C LYS A 443 25.95 8.63 -16.17
N ASN A 444 27.14 8.87 -15.61
CA ASN A 444 28.40 8.26 -16.05
C ASN A 444 28.96 7.21 -15.07
N THR A 445 28.30 6.99 -13.93
CA THR A 445 28.81 6.11 -12.88
C THR A 445 27.80 5.03 -12.56
N ARG A 446 28.22 3.78 -12.76
CA ARG A 446 27.50 2.56 -12.41
C ARG A 446 28.47 1.61 -11.74
N PHE A 447 28.03 0.93 -10.70
CA PHE A 447 28.80 -0.10 -10.00
C PHE A 447 27.86 -1.09 -9.31
N ALA A 448 28.36 -2.28 -9.00
CA ALA A 448 27.62 -3.29 -8.22
C ALA A 448 27.65 -2.94 -6.72
N LEU A 449 26.53 -3.11 -6.01
CA LEU A 449 26.45 -2.82 -4.56
C LEU A 449 27.53 -3.55 -3.74
N ARG A 450 28.01 -4.71 -4.20
CA ARG A 450 29.11 -5.47 -3.63
C ARG A 450 30.38 -4.63 -3.45
N GLU A 451 30.67 -3.71 -4.36
CA GLU A 451 31.83 -2.82 -4.23
C GLU A 451 31.72 -1.93 -2.98
N LEU A 452 30.50 -1.50 -2.65
CA LEU A 452 30.23 -0.75 -1.44
C LEU A 452 30.42 -1.65 -0.20
N ASP A 453 29.84 -2.85 -0.22
CA ASP A 453 29.91 -3.80 0.90
C ASP A 453 31.35 -4.18 1.23
N VAL A 454 32.16 -4.49 0.21
CA VAL A 454 33.56 -4.87 0.39
C VAL A 454 34.32 -3.73 1.08
N ARG A 455 34.10 -2.48 0.69
CA ARG A 455 34.78 -1.32 1.30
C ARG A 455 34.35 -1.10 2.74
N PHE A 456 33.04 -1.08 3.01
CA PHE A 456 32.54 -0.94 4.39
C PHE A 456 32.94 -2.13 5.28
N SER A 457 33.06 -3.34 4.71
CA SER A 457 33.54 -4.51 5.45
C SER A 457 35.00 -4.37 5.91
N ARG A 458 35.82 -3.61 5.17
CA ARG A 458 37.23 -3.33 5.51
C ARG A 458 37.35 -2.21 6.56
N SER A 459 36.68 -1.08 6.34
CA SER A 459 36.52 -0.01 7.33
C SER A 459 35.40 0.94 6.93
N VAL A 460 34.82 1.63 7.91
CA VAL A 460 33.80 2.67 7.65
C VAL A 460 34.40 3.84 6.87
N LEU A 461 35.64 4.22 7.16
CA LEU A 461 36.33 5.32 6.47
C LEU A 461 36.52 5.05 4.98
N GLU A 462 36.99 3.85 4.61
CA GLU A 462 37.20 3.47 3.21
C GLU A 462 35.88 3.48 2.42
N GLY A 463 34.80 2.99 3.03
CA GLY A 463 33.46 3.06 2.44
C GLY A 463 32.98 4.50 2.23
N LEU A 464 33.18 5.36 3.24
CA LEU A 464 32.82 6.76 3.19
C LEU A 464 33.59 7.54 2.11
N ASP A 465 34.90 7.36 2.02
CA ASP A 465 35.74 8.04 1.03
C ASP A 465 35.39 7.67 -0.40
N TYR A 466 34.91 6.43 -0.62
CA TYR A 466 34.42 5.98 -1.91
C TYR A 466 33.12 6.68 -2.30
N ILE A 467 32.10 6.63 -1.43
CA ILE A 467 30.75 7.13 -1.76
C ILE A 467 30.66 8.66 -1.72
N ARG A 468 31.47 9.34 -0.89
CA ARG A 468 31.48 10.80 -0.74
C ARG A 468 31.71 11.52 -2.07
N LYS A 469 32.57 10.95 -2.94
CA LYS A 469 32.89 11.49 -4.27
C LYS A 469 31.67 11.55 -5.20
N LEU A 470 30.64 10.75 -4.91
CA LEU A 470 29.44 10.61 -5.74
C LEU A 470 28.30 11.55 -5.31
N GLN A 471 28.50 12.36 -4.26
CA GLN A 471 27.55 13.36 -3.76
C GLN A 471 26.13 12.79 -3.55
N VAL A 472 26.06 11.55 -3.05
CA VAL A 472 24.78 10.88 -2.73
C VAL A 472 24.31 11.24 -1.33
N LEU A 473 25.27 11.32 -0.41
CA LEU A 473 25.02 11.54 1.01
C LEU A 473 24.83 13.02 1.32
N SER A 474 24.00 13.29 2.31
CA SER A 474 23.81 14.62 2.90
C SER A 474 24.95 14.91 3.85
N ARG A 475 25.11 16.17 4.19
CA ARG A 475 26.02 16.58 5.26
C ARG A 475 25.75 15.83 6.57
N LEU A 476 24.49 15.65 6.96
CA LEU A 476 24.12 14.89 8.17
C LEU A 476 24.60 13.43 8.12
N GLU A 477 24.40 12.76 6.99
CA GLU A 477 24.84 11.36 6.82
C GLU A 477 26.37 11.27 6.84
N VAL A 478 27.06 12.19 6.17
CA VAL A 478 28.52 12.27 6.17
C VAL A 478 29.03 12.49 7.59
N ASP A 479 28.51 13.48 8.32
CA ASP A 479 28.91 13.80 9.69
C ASP A 479 28.72 12.59 10.63
N LEU A 480 27.62 11.84 10.49
CA LEU A 480 27.38 10.63 11.29
C LEU A 480 28.39 9.53 10.95
N ILE A 481 28.58 9.25 9.65
CA ILE A 481 29.47 8.17 9.21
C ILE A 481 30.94 8.50 9.55
N GLU A 482 31.35 9.78 9.54
CA GLU A 482 32.68 10.18 10.01
C GLU A 482 32.90 9.85 11.48
N ARG A 483 31.88 10.04 12.34
CA ARG A 483 31.99 9.66 13.76
C ARG A 483 32.05 8.15 13.94
N LEU A 484 31.24 7.41 13.19
CA LEU A 484 31.29 5.95 13.17
C LEU A 484 32.66 5.45 12.68
N ALA A 485 33.28 6.15 11.73
CA ALA A 485 34.62 5.86 11.23
C ALA A 485 35.72 6.09 12.28
N LYS A 486 35.62 7.16 13.07
CA LYS A 486 36.53 7.40 14.21
C LYS A 486 36.43 6.27 15.23
N LEU A 487 35.21 5.88 15.60
CA LEU A 487 34.99 4.76 16.53
C LEU A 487 35.49 3.41 15.96
N ASP A 488 35.27 3.12 14.68
CA ASP A 488 35.82 1.94 13.98
C ASP A 488 37.37 1.91 14.02
N ALA A 489 38.01 3.06 13.85
CA ALA A 489 39.47 3.19 13.94
C ALA A 489 39.97 2.98 15.39
N GLU A 490 39.29 3.55 16.39
CA GLU A 490 39.63 3.38 17.81
C GLU A 490 39.53 1.92 18.26
N LEU A 491 38.50 1.19 17.80
CA LEU A 491 38.33 -0.24 18.06
C LEU A 491 39.46 -1.10 17.45
N SER A 492 40.19 -0.56 16.49
CA SER A 492 41.36 -1.22 15.88
C SER A 492 42.64 -1.00 16.70
N LEU A 493 42.67 -0.04 17.63
CA LEU A 493 43.83 0.26 18.46
C LEU A 493 44.08 -0.82 19.52
N GLY A 494 45.36 -1.10 19.79
CA GLY A 494 45.76 -2.16 20.71
C GLY A 494 45.27 -1.97 22.16
N GLY A 495 45.05 -0.73 22.60
CA GLY A 495 44.61 -0.44 23.98
C GLY A 495 43.21 -0.95 24.31
N VAL A 496 42.27 -0.80 23.37
CA VAL A 496 40.88 -1.26 23.50
C VAL A 496 40.78 -2.74 23.12
N ARG A 497 41.40 -3.13 22.00
CA ARG A 497 41.23 -4.47 21.42
C ARG A 497 41.90 -5.60 22.20
N ARG A 498 43.07 -5.37 22.81
CA ARG A 498 43.83 -6.45 23.50
C ARG A 498 43.09 -7.00 24.71
N LYS A 499 42.28 -6.19 25.40
CA LYS A 499 41.55 -6.61 26.59
C LYS A 499 40.36 -7.52 26.25
N ARG A 500 39.59 -7.17 25.22
CA ARG A 500 38.35 -7.85 24.80
C ARG A 500 38.24 -7.91 23.27
N PRO A 501 38.98 -8.82 22.60
CA PRO A 501 39.08 -8.84 21.14
C PRO A 501 37.78 -9.26 20.44
N ALA A 502 37.00 -10.15 21.05
CA ALA A 502 35.71 -10.59 20.53
C ALA A 502 34.70 -9.44 20.54
N SER A 503 34.55 -8.77 21.68
CA SER A 503 33.64 -7.63 21.86
C SER A 503 34.01 -6.48 20.92
N ALA A 504 35.30 -6.15 20.81
CA ALA A 504 35.78 -5.13 19.87
C ALA A 504 35.42 -5.49 18.41
N THR A 505 35.61 -6.76 18.02
CA THR A 505 35.26 -7.24 16.67
C THR A 505 33.75 -7.20 16.42
N ASN A 506 32.92 -7.54 17.40
CA ASN A 506 31.47 -7.51 17.28
C ASN A 506 30.94 -6.08 17.10
N VAL A 507 31.37 -5.15 17.96
CA VAL A 507 31.02 -3.73 17.83
C VAL A 507 31.49 -3.19 16.49
N GLN A 508 32.73 -3.50 16.09
CA GLN A 508 33.29 -3.05 14.82
C GLN A 508 32.50 -3.54 13.61
N ARG A 509 32.14 -4.84 13.57
CA ARG A 509 31.29 -5.40 12.52
C ARG A 509 29.92 -4.72 12.49
N PHE A 510 29.34 -4.48 13.66
CA PHE A 510 28.05 -3.82 13.77
C PHE A 510 28.08 -2.38 13.26
N LEU A 511 29.12 -1.60 13.58
CA LEU A 511 29.29 -0.23 13.07
C LEU A 511 29.41 -0.20 11.55
N ARG A 512 30.17 -1.14 10.98
CA ARG A 512 30.36 -1.28 9.53
C ARG A 512 29.07 -1.66 8.81
N ASP A 513 28.32 -2.62 9.35
CA ASP A 513 27.02 -3.01 8.83
C ASP A 513 26.02 -1.84 8.93
N PHE A 514 25.92 -1.19 10.10
CA PHE A 514 25.05 -0.02 10.29
C PHE A 514 25.34 1.11 9.30
N ALA A 515 26.62 1.48 9.13
CA ALA A 515 27.04 2.51 8.17
C ALA A 515 26.76 2.08 6.72
N CYS A 516 27.05 0.83 6.36
CA CYS A 516 26.76 0.29 5.03
C CYS A 516 25.25 0.34 4.72
N ARG A 517 24.40 -0.09 5.66
CA ARG A 517 22.93 -0.05 5.52
C ARG A 517 22.40 1.36 5.34
N LEU A 518 22.92 2.33 6.11
CA LEU A 518 22.58 3.75 5.91
C LEU A 518 22.89 4.20 4.48
N VAL A 519 24.08 3.89 3.98
CA VAL A 519 24.50 4.30 2.64
C VAL A 519 23.69 3.58 1.55
N ARG A 520 23.42 2.28 1.71
CA ARG A 520 22.56 1.50 0.81
C ARG A 520 21.14 2.08 0.74
N ARG A 521 20.53 2.44 1.87
CA ARG A 521 19.21 3.10 1.91
C ARG A 521 19.21 4.45 1.20
N ALA A 522 20.22 5.28 1.43
CA ALA A 522 20.36 6.57 0.75
C ALA A 522 20.53 6.43 -0.76
N LEU A 523 21.31 5.45 -1.19
CA LEU A 523 21.53 5.19 -2.61
C LEU A 523 20.30 4.56 -3.28
N GLY A 524 19.72 3.53 -2.65
CA GLY A 524 18.61 2.77 -3.18
C GLY A 524 17.32 3.58 -3.28
N ALA A 525 16.98 4.35 -2.24
CA ALA A 525 15.81 5.24 -2.29
C ALA A 525 15.90 6.29 -3.40
N ARG A 526 17.11 6.70 -3.78
CA ARG A 526 17.35 7.68 -4.87
C ARG A 526 17.35 7.05 -6.26
N THR A 527 17.64 5.76 -6.36
CA THR A 527 17.86 5.05 -7.63
C THR A 527 16.80 4.01 -7.94
N GLY A 528 15.89 3.72 -7.01
CA GLY A 528 14.93 2.62 -7.12
C GLY A 528 15.59 1.23 -6.91
N ALA A 529 16.79 1.16 -6.36
CA ALA A 529 17.44 -0.12 -6.05
C ALA A 529 16.94 -0.62 -4.69
N VAL A 530 15.90 -1.45 -4.73
CA VAL A 530 15.28 -2.10 -3.55
C VAL A 530 15.46 -3.61 -3.62
N LEU A 531 15.11 -4.31 -2.54
CA LEU A 531 15.05 -5.77 -2.53
C LEU A 531 14.13 -6.27 -3.65
N ASP A 532 14.60 -7.25 -4.42
CA ASP A 532 13.87 -7.87 -5.54
C ASP A 532 13.37 -6.92 -6.65
N ALA A 533 13.96 -5.73 -6.81
CA ALA A 533 13.53 -4.74 -7.80
C ALA A 533 13.30 -5.30 -9.23
N PRO A 534 14.14 -6.21 -9.78
CA PRO A 534 13.87 -6.82 -11.08
C PRO A 534 12.58 -7.65 -11.11
N ILE A 535 12.34 -8.49 -10.10
CA ILE A 535 11.15 -9.34 -10.02
C ILE A 535 9.90 -8.48 -9.82
N LEU A 536 9.99 -7.43 -9.00
CA LEU A 536 8.90 -6.47 -8.80
C LEU A 536 8.53 -5.71 -10.07
N ASN A 537 9.54 -5.34 -10.87
CA ASN A 537 9.34 -4.70 -12.16
C ASN A 537 8.63 -5.65 -13.14
N ASP A 538 9.06 -6.91 -13.21
CA ASP A 538 8.42 -7.92 -14.06
C ASP A 538 6.98 -8.21 -13.60
N PHE A 539 6.76 -8.30 -12.29
CA PHE A 539 5.41 -8.49 -11.73
C PHE A 539 4.49 -7.31 -12.02
N GLN A 540 4.99 -6.08 -11.86
CA GLN A 540 4.21 -4.89 -12.21
C GLN A 540 3.80 -4.92 -13.69
N ARG A 541 4.72 -5.30 -14.59
CA ARG A 541 4.41 -5.43 -16.01
C ARG A 541 3.29 -6.43 -16.25
N VAL A 542 3.32 -7.60 -15.62
CA VAL A 542 2.25 -8.61 -15.72
C VAL A 542 0.90 -8.05 -15.22
N VAL A 543 0.90 -7.30 -14.12
CA VAL A 543 -0.33 -6.70 -13.55
C VAL A 543 -0.90 -5.60 -14.44
N GLU A 544 -0.03 -4.86 -15.12
CA GLU A 544 -0.39 -3.74 -16.00
C GLU A 544 -0.53 -4.16 -17.47
N ASP A 545 -0.26 -5.44 -17.79
CA ASP A 545 -0.30 -5.95 -19.15
C ASP A 545 -1.72 -5.89 -19.71
N THR A 546 -1.85 -5.06 -20.75
CA THR A 546 -3.12 -4.86 -21.43
C THR A 546 -3.39 -5.93 -22.48
N ALA A 547 -2.35 -6.50 -23.08
CA ALA A 547 -2.41 -7.53 -24.12
C ALA A 547 -2.59 -8.94 -23.53
N GLY A 548 -1.99 -9.20 -22.37
CA GLY A 548 -2.10 -10.47 -21.63
C GLY A 548 -1.03 -11.51 -21.98
N ASP A 549 -0.04 -11.13 -22.78
CA ASP A 549 1.08 -11.99 -23.19
C ASP A 549 1.96 -12.34 -21.98
N ASP A 550 2.34 -11.35 -21.16
CA ASP A 550 3.21 -11.56 -19.99
C ASP A 550 2.50 -12.45 -18.93
N LEU A 551 1.15 -12.36 -18.83
CA LEU A 551 0.36 -13.20 -17.93
C LEU A 551 0.27 -14.65 -18.40
N PHE A 552 0.30 -14.88 -19.72
CA PHE A 552 0.25 -16.23 -20.29
C PHE A 552 1.53 -17.02 -19.97
N ASP A 553 2.69 -16.40 -20.07
CA ASP A 553 3.97 -17.05 -19.73
C ASP A 553 3.99 -17.47 -18.26
N VAL A 554 3.56 -16.57 -17.35
CA VAL A 554 3.43 -16.88 -15.92
C VAL A 554 2.43 -18.02 -15.68
N ALA A 555 1.35 -18.10 -16.46
CA ALA A 555 0.39 -19.19 -16.35
C ALA A 555 1.05 -20.54 -16.60
N GLN A 556 1.90 -20.65 -17.64
CA GLN A 556 2.65 -21.87 -17.94
C GLN A 556 3.61 -22.25 -16.82
N GLU A 557 4.28 -21.28 -16.22
CA GLU A 557 5.21 -21.53 -15.12
C GLU A 557 4.47 -22.00 -13.85
N VAL A 558 3.29 -21.43 -13.56
CA VAL A 558 2.41 -21.90 -12.48
C VAL A 558 1.85 -23.30 -12.77
N GLU A 559 1.57 -23.63 -14.04
CA GLU A 559 1.18 -24.98 -14.46
C GLU A 559 2.25 -26.02 -14.09
N GLN A 560 3.52 -25.71 -14.35
CA GLN A 560 4.63 -26.60 -13.99
C GLN A 560 4.78 -26.78 -12.48
N LEU A 561 4.43 -25.76 -11.68
CA LEU A 561 4.47 -25.84 -10.22
C LEU A 561 3.33 -26.69 -9.64
N LEU A 562 2.14 -26.62 -10.25
CA LEU A 562 0.96 -27.36 -9.79
C LEU A 562 1.04 -28.85 -10.12
N ASN A 563 1.54 -29.17 -11.32
CA ASN A 563 1.64 -30.52 -11.85
C ASN A 563 3.00 -31.16 -11.50
N ARG A 564 3.05 -32.48 -11.42
CA ARG A 564 4.31 -33.24 -11.28
C ARG A 564 4.59 -33.93 -12.61
N ASN A 565 5.57 -33.43 -13.36
CA ASN A 565 5.83 -33.81 -14.75
C ASN A 565 4.60 -33.51 -15.64
N GLN A 566 3.81 -34.53 -15.97
CA GLN A 566 2.57 -34.41 -16.77
C GLN A 566 1.34 -34.91 -16.00
N ASP A 567 1.50 -35.17 -14.71
CA ASP A 567 0.50 -35.77 -13.86
C ASP A 567 0.03 -34.76 -12.81
N PHE A 568 -1.27 -34.73 -12.56
CA PHE A 568 -1.85 -34.07 -11.41
C PHE A 568 -2.22 -35.13 -10.37
N GLU A 569 -1.63 -35.02 -9.18
CA GLU A 569 -1.75 -36.02 -8.12
C GLU A 569 -2.75 -35.56 -7.04
N ILE A 570 -3.77 -36.38 -6.80
CA ILE A 570 -4.82 -36.16 -5.81
C ILE A 570 -4.76 -37.26 -4.76
N SER A 571 -4.64 -36.91 -3.48
CA SER A 571 -4.81 -37.91 -2.42
C SER A 571 -6.29 -38.23 -2.25
N LEU A 572 -6.70 -39.48 -2.46
CA LEU A 572 -8.12 -39.87 -2.31
C LEU A 572 -8.61 -39.73 -0.87
N THR A 573 -7.73 -39.75 0.12
CA THR A 573 -8.14 -39.51 1.53
C THR A 573 -8.53 -38.07 1.78
N THR A 574 -7.91 -37.10 1.10
CA THR A 574 -8.23 -35.68 1.28
C THR A 574 -9.58 -35.32 0.67
N THR A 575 -10.07 -36.08 -0.32
CA THR A 575 -11.43 -35.91 -0.85
C THR A 575 -12.52 -36.33 0.14
N PHE A 576 -12.18 -37.11 1.18
CA PHE A 576 -13.08 -37.47 2.28
C PHE A 576 -12.83 -36.65 3.56
N GLY A 577 -12.00 -35.60 3.50
CA GLY A 577 -11.65 -34.79 4.67
C GLY A 577 -10.79 -35.52 5.72
N GLN A 578 -10.16 -36.64 5.36
CA GLN A 578 -9.32 -37.41 6.27
C GLN A 578 -7.85 -36.96 6.21
N PRO A 579 -7.12 -37.01 7.34
CA PRO A 579 -5.69 -36.70 7.36
C PRO A 579 -4.91 -37.65 6.44
N LEU A 580 -3.80 -37.16 5.92
CA LEU A 580 -2.96 -37.92 4.99
C LEU A 580 -2.38 -39.16 5.70
N PRO A 581 -2.66 -40.39 5.22
CA PRO A 581 -2.06 -41.59 5.79
C PRO A 581 -0.54 -41.63 5.48
N PRO A 582 0.22 -42.47 6.20
CA PRO A 582 1.62 -42.76 5.88
C PRO A 582 1.77 -43.14 4.40
N MET A 583 2.89 -42.75 3.76
CA MET A 583 3.08 -42.88 2.31
C MET A 583 2.79 -44.28 1.78
N ILE A 584 3.11 -45.34 2.54
CA ILE A 584 2.92 -46.74 2.17
C ILE A 584 1.44 -47.12 1.98
N ARG A 585 0.52 -46.43 2.65
CA ARG A 585 -0.93 -46.69 2.61
C ARG A 585 -1.71 -45.63 1.83
N ARG A 586 -1.02 -44.67 1.20
CA ARG A 586 -1.68 -43.58 0.49
C ARG A 586 -2.19 -44.06 -0.86
N ALA A 587 -3.48 -43.87 -1.11
CA ALA A 587 -4.07 -44.03 -2.43
C ALA A 587 -4.12 -42.65 -3.10
N THR A 588 -3.37 -42.51 -4.18
CA THR A 588 -3.25 -41.27 -4.95
C THR A 588 -3.88 -41.49 -6.31
N LEU A 589 -4.94 -40.74 -6.60
CA LEU A 589 -5.47 -40.64 -7.96
C LEU A 589 -4.54 -39.74 -8.77
N VAL A 590 -4.07 -40.27 -9.89
CA VAL A 590 -3.20 -39.58 -10.84
C VAL A 590 -4.01 -39.34 -12.10
N VAL A 591 -4.21 -38.08 -12.44
CA VAL A 591 -4.96 -37.63 -13.62
C VAL A 591 -4.03 -36.85 -14.56
N PRO A 592 -4.38 -36.64 -15.84
CA PRO A 592 -3.58 -35.79 -16.73
C PRO A 592 -3.40 -34.39 -16.15
N SER A 593 -2.31 -33.72 -16.52
CA SER A 593 -2.01 -32.35 -16.07
C SER A 593 -3.23 -31.42 -16.18
N ARG A 594 -3.34 -30.49 -15.22
CA ARG A 594 -4.34 -29.44 -15.24
C ARG A 594 -3.70 -28.21 -15.87
N SER A 595 -4.30 -27.76 -16.98
CA SER A 595 -3.95 -26.52 -17.67
C SER A 595 -4.06 -25.34 -16.71
N VAL A 596 -3.18 -24.35 -16.88
CA VAL A 596 -3.35 -23.04 -16.25
C VAL A 596 -3.39 -21.99 -17.35
N GLN A 597 -4.45 -21.20 -17.37
CA GLN A 597 -4.65 -20.16 -18.38
C GLN A 597 -4.90 -18.81 -17.72
N PRO A 598 -4.52 -17.69 -18.35
CA PRO A 598 -4.96 -16.37 -17.93
C PRO A 598 -6.49 -16.31 -17.84
N HIS A 599 -7.02 -15.75 -16.76
CA HIS A 599 -8.45 -15.49 -16.62
C HIS A 599 -8.74 -14.02 -16.89
N ASP A 600 -9.48 -13.73 -17.97
CA ASP A 600 -9.87 -12.36 -18.28
C ASP A 600 -10.92 -11.87 -17.28
N SER A 601 -10.51 -10.90 -16.47
CA SER A 601 -11.35 -10.23 -15.48
C SER A 601 -11.80 -8.83 -15.93
N LYS A 602 -11.39 -8.38 -17.13
CA LYS A 602 -11.77 -7.07 -17.66
C LYS A 602 -13.23 -7.12 -18.08
N LYS A 603 -14.08 -6.45 -17.30
CA LYS A 603 -15.48 -6.19 -17.65
C LYS A 603 -15.69 -4.70 -17.84
N ALA A 604 -16.50 -4.34 -18.84
CA ALA A 604 -16.91 -2.96 -19.04
C ALA A 604 -17.69 -2.46 -17.80
N GLY A 605 -17.62 -1.15 -17.55
CA GLY A 605 -18.40 -0.51 -16.47
C GLY A 605 -17.85 -0.70 -15.06
N ARG A 606 -16.58 -1.06 -14.88
CA ARG A 606 -15.90 -1.12 -13.57
C ARG A 606 -14.44 -0.64 -13.64
N PRO A 607 -13.82 -0.23 -12.52
CA PRO A 607 -12.39 0.06 -12.51
C PRO A 607 -11.57 -1.21 -12.79
N VAL A 608 -10.35 -1.01 -13.30
CA VAL A 608 -9.40 -2.10 -13.58
C VAL A 608 -9.08 -2.85 -12.29
N SER A 609 -9.13 -4.18 -12.34
CA SER A 609 -8.81 -5.02 -11.19
C SER A 609 -7.34 -4.83 -10.76
N PRO A 610 -7.05 -4.64 -9.47
CA PRO A 610 -5.67 -4.70 -8.94
C PRO A 610 -5.02 -6.07 -9.07
N ILE A 611 -5.81 -7.12 -9.24
CA ILE A 611 -5.39 -8.51 -9.09
C ILE A 611 -5.61 -9.23 -10.43
N CYS A 612 -4.57 -9.90 -10.90
CA CYS A 612 -4.64 -10.85 -12.00
C CYS A 612 -5.08 -12.22 -11.51
N PHE A 613 -5.89 -12.90 -12.31
CA PHE A 613 -6.39 -14.24 -12.00
C PHE A 613 -5.90 -15.23 -13.04
N LEU A 614 -5.61 -16.44 -12.59
CA LEU A 614 -5.34 -17.59 -13.43
C LEU A 614 -6.47 -18.60 -13.24
N MET A 615 -6.92 -19.24 -14.31
CA MET A 615 -7.87 -20.35 -14.29
C MET A 615 -7.09 -21.66 -14.29
N VAL A 616 -7.30 -22.50 -13.27
CA VAL A 616 -6.69 -23.84 -13.19
C VAL A 616 -7.72 -24.90 -13.54
N GLY A 617 -7.42 -25.71 -14.56
CA GLY A 617 -8.31 -26.74 -15.08
C GLY A 617 -9.45 -26.20 -15.95
N ASP A 618 -10.23 -27.11 -16.51
CA ASP A 618 -11.24 -26.78 -17.54
C ASP A 618 -12.68 -27.02 -17.05
N GLY A 619 -13.62 -26.35 -17.72
CA GLY A 619 -15.07 -26.58 -17.57
C GLY A 619 -15.58 -26.36 -16.13
N ARG A 620 -16.46 -27.25 -15.66
CA ARG A 620 -17.06 -27.17 -14.31
C ARG A 620 -16.07 -27.41 -13.17
N SER A 621 -14.89 -27.95 -13.48
CA SER A 621 -13.84 -28.20 -12.50
C SER A 621 -12.84 -27.04 -12.37
N GLY A 622 -12.92 -26.05 -13.28
CA GLY A 622 -12.03 -24.88 -13.27
C GLY A 622 -12.08 -24.14 -11.94
N GLN A 623 -10.92 -23.74 -11.44
CA GLN A 623 -10.80 -22.94 -10.22
C GLN A 623 -9.95 -21.69 -10.48
N PRO A 624 -10.50 -20.49 -10.27
CA PRO A 624 -9.71 -19.28 -10.36
C PRO A 624 -8.80 -19.16 -9.13
N ILE A 625 -7.55 -18.79 -9.37
CA ILE A 625 -6.56 -18.45 -8.34
C ILE A 625 -6.05 -17.03 -8.58
N ALA A 626 -5.84 -16.28 -7.51
CA ALA A 626 -5.21 -14.96 -7.60
C ALA A 626 -3.70 -15.13 -7.79
N LEU A 627 -3.13 -14.40 -8.75
CA LEU A 627 -1.70 -14.30 -8.91
C LEU A 627 -1.16 -13.26 -7.92
N THR A 628 -0.67 -13.72 -6.78
CA THR A 628 -0.02 -12.88 -5.77
C THR A 628 1.47 -12.70 -6.09
N TYR A 629 2.09 -11.64 -5.55
CA TYR A 629 3.54 -11.43 -5.69
C TYR A 629 4.35 -12.61 -5.13
N ASP A 630 3.95 -13.18 -3.99
CA ASP A 630 4.60 -14.38 -3.43
C ASP A 630 4.59 -15.56 -4.41
N LEU A 631 3.46 -15.81 -5.08
CA LEU A 631 3.35 -16.88 -6.07
C LEU A 631 4.23 -16.58 -7.28
N PHE A 632 4.17 -15.36 -7.81
CA PHE A 632 5.00 -14.94 -8.95
C PHE A 632 6.49 -15.03 -8.63
N LYS A 633 6.92 -14.49 -7.48
CA LYS A 633 8.30 -14.53 -7.02
C LYS A 633 8.79 -15.97 -6.85
N ALA A 634 8.00 -16.83 -6.20
CA ALA A 634 8.35 -18.22 -6.02
C ALA A 634 8.62 -18.94 -7.34
N VAL A 635 7.77 -18.68 -8.35
CA VAL A 635 7.95 -19.23 -9.69
C VAL A 635 9.26 -18.73 -10.33
N LYS A 636 9.52 -17.41 -10.31
CA LYS A 636 10.76 -16.83 -10.84
C LYS A 636 12.02 -17.30 -10.12
N GLU A 637 11.93 -17.60 -8.82
CA GLU A 637 13.05 -18.14 -8.06
C GLU A 637 13.29 -19.63 -8.35
N LEU A 638 12.25 -20.42 -8.61
CA LEU A 638 12.38 -21.81 -9.07
C LEU A 638 13.10 -21.89 -10.42
N GLU A 639 12.81 -20.99 -11.35
CA GLU A 639 13.54 -20.89 -12.63
C GLU A 639 15.03 -20.61 -12.43
N LYS A 640 15.37 -19.86 -11.36
CA LYS A 640 16.75 -19.58 -10.95
C LYS A 640 17.39 -20.72 -10.14
N GLY A 641 16.72 -21.86 -10.02
CA GLY A 641 17.24 -23.06 -9.36
C GLY A 641 16.92 -23.19 -7.87
N MET A 642 15.95 -22.41 -7.35
CA MET A 642 15.44 -22.62 -6.00
C MET A 642 14.83 -24.03 -5.87
N SER A 643 14.95 -24.64 -4.69
CA SER A 643 14.27 -25.90 -4.39
C SER A 643 12.79 -25.68 -4.06
N VAL A 644 11.91 -26.57 -4.51
CA VAL A 644 10.47 -26.58 -4.15
C VAL A 644 10.28 -26.67 -2.63
N ALA A 645 11.23 -27.25 -1.89
CA ALA A 645 11.18 -27.31 -0.42
C ALA A 645 11.38 -25.93 0.25
N SER A 646 11.90 -24.95 -0.48
CA SER A 646 12.15 -23.58 -0.01
C SER A 646 10.96 -22.63 -0.24
N LEU A 647 9.86 -23.13 -0.81
CA LEU A 647 8.69 -22.33 -1.11
C LEU A 647 8.09 -21.68 0.15
N PRO A 648 7.62 -20.43 0.05
CA PRO A 648 6.91 -19.77 1.14
C PRO A 648 5.68 -20.58 1.58
N ARG A 649 5.37 -20.56 2.88
CA ARG A 649 4.19 -21.24 3.44
C ARG A 649 2.89 -20.74 2.84
N THR A 650 2.82 -19.46 2.47
CA THR A 650 1.67 -18.84 1.81
C THR A 650 1.41 -19.46 0.43
N VAL A 651 2.48 -19.65 -0.36
CA VAL A 651 2.41 -20.31 -1.68
C VAL A 651 2.03 -21.77 -1.54
N LEU A 652 2.65 -22.51 -0.60
CA LEU A 652 2.27 -23.92 -0.35
C LEU A 652 0.80 -24.06 0.06
N ALA A 653 0.31 -23.19 0.95
CA ALA A 653 -1.09 -23.20 1.37
C ALA A 653 -2.04 -22.87 0.21
N LEU A 654 -1.67 -21.93 -0.67
CA LEU A 654 -2.44 -21.63 -1.88
C LEU A 654 -2.51 -22.85 -2.81
N LEU A 655 -1.37 -23.48 -3.12
CA LEU A 655 -1.31 -24.66 -3.98
C LEU A 655 -2.11 -25.83 -3.40
N ASP A 656 -1.98 -26.10 -2.10
CA ASP A 656 -2.72 -27.17 -1.42
C ASP A 656 -4.23 -26.90 -1.39
N THR A 657 -4.64 -25.64 -1.16
CA THR A 657 -6.05 -25.24 -1.22
C THR A 657 -6.61 -25.40 -2.63
N THR A 658 -5.87 -24.98 -3.65
CA THR A 658 -6.25 -25.16 -5.06
C THR A 658 -6.38 -26.63 -5.40
N ARG A 659 -5.41 -27.47 -5.00
CA ARG A 659 -5.48 -28.93 -5.17
C ARG A 659 -6.71 -29.52 -4.50
N ALA A 660 -7.00 -29.14 -3.26
CA ALA A 660 -8.16 -29.61 -2.53
C ALA A 660 -9.49 -29.24 -3.23
N ARG A 661 -9.61 -27.99 -3.71
CA ARG A 661 -10.79 -27.50 -4.44
C ARG A 661 -10.99 -28.20 -5.78
N LEU A 662 -9.91 -28.51 -6.49
CA LEU A 662 -9.95 -29.27 -7.75
C LEU A 662 -10.28 -30.76 -7.54
N SER A 663 -9.81 -31.34 -6.44
CA SER A 663 -9.93 -32.78 -6.18
C SER A 663 -11.38 -33.26 -6.17
N GLY A 664 -12.28 -32.51 -5.52
CA GLY A 664 -13.70 -32.88 -5.38
C GLY A 664 -14.44 -32.98 -6.73
N PRO A 665 -14.40 -31.96 -7.59
CA PRO A 665 -14.95 -32.02 -8.94
C PRO A 665 -14.29 -33.09 -9.81
N ILE A 666 -12.95 -33.22 -9.76
CA ILE A 666 -12.21 -34.18 -10.61
C ILE A 666 -12.63 -35.62 -10.34
N VAL A 667 -12.80 -36.02 -9.08
CA VAL A 667 -13.24 -37.40 -8.75
C VAL A 667 -14.70 -37.69 -9.14
N ARG A 668 -15.42 -36.69 -9.66
CA ARG A 668 -16.80 -36.80 -10.17
C ARG A 668 -16.89 -36.59 -11.69
N ASP A 669 -15.78 -36.23 -12.34
CA ASP A 669 -15.73 -35.98 -13.77
C ASP A 669 -15.35 -37.25 -14.53
N LYS A 670 -16.33 -37.85 -15.23
CA LYS A 670 -16.13 -39.07 -16.01
C LYS A 670 -15.06 -38.91 -17.09
N LEU A 671 -14.98 -37.76 -17.75
CA LEU A 671 -14.03 -37.53 -18.84
C LEU A 671 -12.58 -37.53 -18.34
N VAL A 672 -12.36 -36.98 -17.14
CA VAL A 672 -11.03 -36.96 -16.51
C VAL A 672 -10.69 -38.35 -15.96
N LEU A 673 -11.66 -39.05 -15.36
CA LEU A 673 -11.47 -40.38 -14.77
C LEU A 673 -11.17 -41.48 -15.80
N ASP A 674 -11.66 -41.37 -17.03
CA ASP A 674 -11.38 -42.33 -18.11
C ASP A 674 -9.88 -42.49 -18.39
N ARG A 675 -9.07 -41.46 -18.11
CA ARG A 675 -7.61 -41.47 -18.28
C ARG A 675 -6.84 -41.54 -16.97
N ALA A 676 -7.53 -41.70 -15.85
CA ALA A 676 -6.93 -41.68 -14.53
C ALA A 676 -6.38 -43.05 -14.11
N ARG A 677 -5.45 -43.02 -13.16
CA ARG A 677 -4.86 -44.22 -12.53
C ARG A 677 -4.72 -44.00 -11.03
N ILE A 678 -4.93 -45.05 -10.23
CA ILE A 678 -4.78 -44.96 -8.77
C ILE A 678 -3.45 -45.59 -8.38
N ARG A 679 -2.50 -44.78 -7.93
CA ARG A 679 -1.23 -45.24 -7.35
C ARG A 679 -1.44 -45.59 -5.87
N ILE A 680 -1.01 -46.78 -5.46
CA ILE A 680 -1.15 -47.24 -4.07
C ILE A 680 0.24 -47.35 -3.44
N GLY A 681 0.49 -46.58 -2.40
CA GLY A 681 1.72 -46.64 -1.64
C GLY A 681 2.96 -46.14 -2.41
N SER A 682 4.14 -46.56 -1.96
CA SER A 682 5.43 -46.34 -2.63
C SER A 682 5.86 -47.51 -3.52
N SER A 683 5.00 -48.53 -3.69
CA SER A 683 5.36 -49.81 -4.34
C SER A 683 5.38 -49.77 -5.87
N GLY A 684 5.08 -48.61 -6.47
CA GLY A 684 4.96 -48.44 -7.93
C GLY A 684 3.76 -49.19 -8.53
N MET A 685 2.79 -49.63 -7.73
CA MET A 685 1.58 -50.27 -8.24
C MET A 685 0.51 -49.22 -8.56
N SER A 686 -0.06 -49.31 -9.77
CA SER A 686 -1.16 -48.47 -10.22
C SER A 686 -2.37 -49.30 -10.63
N VAL A 687 -3.58 -48.86 -10.29
CA VAL A 687 -4.84 -49.46 -10.75
C VAL A 687 -5.39 -48.60 -11.88
N VAL A 688 -5.75 -49.22 -12.99
CA VAL A 688 -6.31 -48.55 -14.19
C VAL A 688 -7.65 -49.18 -14.57
N GLN A 689 -8.56 -48.35 -15.09
CA GLN A 689 -9.81 -48.81 -15.68
C GLN A 689 -9.56 -49.36 -17.10
N ARG A 690 -10.15 -50.51 -17.42
CA ARG A 690 -10.16 -51.14 -18.74
C ARG A 690 -11.60 -51.38 -19.16
N ARG A 691 -11.82 -51.70 -20.45
CA ARG A 691 -13.15 -52.02 -21.00
C ARG A 691 -13.90 -53.11 -20.23
N SER A 692 -13.20 -54.03 -19.56
CA SER A 692 -13.77 -55.18 -18.84
C SER A 692 -13.61 -55.10 -17.30
N GLY A 693 -13.32 -53.92 -16.72
CA GLY A 693 -13.15 -53.74 -15.26
C GLY A 693 -11.84 -53.06 -14.88
N PHE A 694 -11.32 -53.31 -13.68
CA PHE A 694 -10.06 -52.71 -13.19
C PHE A 694 -8.89 -53.70 -13.28
N ALA A 695 -7.70 -53.20 -13.60
CA ALA A 695 -6.48 -54.00 -13.66
C ALA A 695 -5.32 -53.32 -12.93
N VAL A 696 -4.45 -54.11 -12.31
CA VAL A 696 -3.22 -53.63 -11.67
C VAL A 696 -2.10 -53.59 -12.71
N ARG A 697 -1.37 -52.47 -12.76
CA ARG A 697 -0.18 -52.25 -13.58
C ARG A 697 0.97 -51.81 -12.68
N LYS A 698 2.10 -52.51 -12.76
CA LYS A 698 3.34 -52.10 -12.10
C LYS A 698 4.01 -51.03 -12.96
N GLU A 699 4.22 -49.84 -12.40
CA GLU A 699 5.12 -48.82 -12.96
C GLU A 699 6.54 -49.38 -12.87
N GLY A 700 7.01 -50.00 -13.96
CA GLY A 700 8.35 -50.55 -14.07
C GLY A 700 9.32 -49.48 -14.55
N GLY A 701 10.48 -49.37 -13.88
CA GLY A 701 11.61 -48.57 -14.34
C GLY A 701 12.13 -49.06 -15.69
N GLY A 702 12.55 -48.08 -16.51
CA GLY A 702 13.38 -48.27 -17.69
C GLY A 702 12.67 -48.14 -19.04
N ARG A 703 12.54 -46.91 -19.54
CA ARG A 703 13.39 -46.38 -20.62
C ARG A 703 13.26 -44.86 -20.68
#